data_AF-A0A9W6ZDK3-F1
#
_entry.id   AF-A0A9W6ZDK3-F1
#
_cell.length_a   1.000
_cell.length_b   1.000
_cell.length_c   1.000
_cell.angle_alpha   90.00
_cell.angle_beta   90.00
_cell.angle_gamma   90.00
#
_symmetry.space_group_name_H-M   'P 1'
#
loop_
_entity.id
_entity.type
_entity.pdbx_description
1 polymer ?
#
loop_
_entity_poly.entity_id
_entity_poly.type
_entity_poly.pdbx_seq_one_letter_code
_entity_poly.pdbx_strand_id
1 'polypeptide(L)'
;MSVAVIGSGIAGLSSTYHLRKYSSSTKVSLFESSERIGGHAYPFKTREGDMVDLGFMVCNHVTYPNLMEFFDRHQIPLDASSMSLGIRVKEGWEWSFGNSAALFGMMLTRRFWMFAHWKYHFDRDACAFVTKPSEADNQLTLREWCTKQGYGDELVEGWLRPICAAVWSAPHTEALGANAVAILRFLKNHGLLTAFPPVWNTPRGRTTVMLQRFADYFRANDVAVHTGDAVTSIERVGDQYTLKTKSGKKYSGFDHVVLAVPQHVVPLLAPSPDPCLQKLTSSKNDVVLHTDPSVMPRDPVHWAAWNVDSPTDTLTYWVRRLQHIPRTNLFISLNPTQEWLEANASSDTVLHRETLCHPLFTADSAATVRTIKTSLQGKNNIWYAGAWMQNGFHEDGFVSGIEAARGVLDRPDIPLLPPENDTYNPVWHTMLGSTNHVRTKPKEHKFKSSLAMDYFSLSSLPNGWIRRFRRGDYFGDPGLPLDRCVRSVVAQQCGVFPAGAVDLLTHLSAYGYCFNPISFYFCWNDSDRTRVDFLVIEVTNIPWMQRTIFTIDTRKNVRGKDVRAKPLHVSPFNPPPDGEQEWHISYDMGQLPEKFQCTVVSKRQGDTQTHASMHVRRAGDREWGLWAVLPQSVIVVLLIHVHAFFLWLKGCFVYTNATNPDVRTSLRP
;
A
#
# COMPACT_ATOMS: atom_id res chain seq x y z
N MET A 1 36.20 14.61 -2.88
CA MET A 1 35.71 13.92 -1.67
C MET A 1 35.66 12.43 -1.91
N SER A 2 36.12 11.63 -0.95
CA SER A 2 36.14 10.17 -0.95
C SER A 2 35.28 9.62 0.19
N VAL A 3 34.43 8.63 -0.10
CA VAL A 3 33.45 8.09 0.85
C VAL A 3 33.54 6.57 0.88
N ALA A 4 33.69 6.01 2.08
CA ALA A 4 33.55 4.57 2.30
C ALA A 4 32.12 4.25 2.76
N VAL A 5 31.46 3.31 2.09
CA VAL A 5 30.16 2.77 2.50
C VAL A 5 30.37 1.33 2.96
N ILE A 6 30.04 1.03 4.21
CA ILE A 6 30.29 -0.26 4.85
C ILE A 6 28.97 -1.03 4.96
N GLY A 7 28.87 -2.16 4.28
CA GLY A 7 27.66 -2.97 4.13
C GLY A 7 26.93 -2.63 2.83
N SER A 8 26.55 -3.66 2.08
CA SER A 8 25.81 -3.54 0.81
C SER A 8 24.38 -4.08 0.89
N GLY A 9 23.78 -4.06 2.08
CA GLY A 9 22.34 -4.14 2.23
C GLY A 9 21.64 -2.96 1.53
N ILE A 10 20.31 -2.96 1.49
CA ILE A 10 19.54 -1.93 0.78
C ILE A 10 19.91 -0.49 1.16
N ALA A 11 20.28 -0.24 2.42
CA ALA A 11 20.74 1.07 2.88
C ALA A 11 22.07 1.49 2.24
N GLY A 12 23.06 0.60 2.21
CA GLY A 12 24.35 0.88 1.59
C GLY A 12 24.27 0.99 0.07
N LEU A 13 23.43 0.17 -0.57
CA LEU A 13 23.12 0.29 -2.00
C LEU A 13 22.48 1.66 -2.30
N SER A 14 21.51 2.07 -1.48
CA SER A 14 20.84 3.37 -1.61
C SER A 14 21.81 4.53 -1.41
N SER A 15 22.61 4.54 -0.34
CA SER A 15 23.63 5.57 -0.11
C SER A 15 24.59 5.68 -1.28
N THR A 16 25.16 4.55 -1.72
CA THR A 16 26.11 4.51 -2.84
C THR A 16 25.49 5.06 -4.13
N TYR A 17 24.26 4.62 -4.45
CA TYR A 17 23.53 5.08 -5.62
C TYR A 17 23.27 6.60 -5.57
N HIS A 18 22.76 7.12 -4.45
CA HIS A 18 22.42 8.54 -4.31
C HIS A 18 23.67 9.43 -4.27
N LEU A 19 24.75 9.00 -3.60
CA LEU A 19 26.03 9.72 -3.60
C LEU A 19 26.54 9.96 -5.03
N ARG A 20 26.52 8.92 -5.88
CA ARG A 20 26.97 9.02 -7.26
C ARG A 20 25.99 9.75 -8.17
N LYS A 21 24.68 9.52 -7.98
CA LYS A 21 23.63 10.18 -8.77
C LYS A 21 23.67 11.70 -8.66
N TYR A 22 23.96 12.22 -7.47
CA TYR A 22 23.93 13.66 -7.20
C TYR A 22 25.31 14.31 -7.07
N SER A 23 26.39 13.54 -7.20
CA SER A 23 27.76 14.08 -7.26
C SER A 23 28.70 13.17 -8.07
N SER A 24 29.02 13.60 -9.29
CA SER A 24 30.01 12.91 -10.15
C SER A 24 31.44 13.04 -9.65
N SER A 25 31.76 14.04 -8.82
CA SER A 25 33.09 14.25 -8.21
C SER A 25 33.35 13.42 -6.95
N THR A 26 32.31 12.84 -6.33
CA THR A 26 32.47 12.04 -5.11
C THR A 26 32.93 10.63 -5.47
N LYS A 27 34.14 10.24 -5.02
CA LYS A 27 34.64 8.86 -5.16
C LYS A 27 34.00 7.99 -4.08
N VAL A 28 33.39 6.88 -4.46
CA VAL A 28 32.68 6.00 -3.52
C VAL A 28 33.28 4.60 -3.57
N SER A 29 33.58 4.04 -2.39
CA SER A 29 33.99 2.65 -2.22
C SER A 29 33.00 1.92 -1.33
N LEU A 30 32.38 0.87 -1.86
CA LEU A 30 31.39 0.03 -1.18
C LEU A 30 32.05 -1.27 -0.72
N PHE A 31 31.94 -1.59 0.57
CA PHE A 31 32.53 -2.76 1.19
C PHE A 31 31.44 -3.72 1.68
N GLU A 32 31.57 -5.00 1.36
CA GLU A 32 30.62 -6.05 1.71
C GLU A 32 31.37 -7.28 2.24
N SER A 33 30.87 -7.85 3.34
CA SER A 33 31.48 -9.03 3.96
C SER A 33 31.19 -10.33 3.21
N SER A 34 30.03 -10.41 2.55
CA SER A 34 29.65 -11.53 1.69
C SER A 34 30.25 -11.43 0.29
N GLU A 35 30.31 -12.55 -0.43
CA GLU A 35 30.68 -12.60 -1.86
C GLU A 35 29.66 -11.91 -2.78
N ARG A 36 28.50 -11.54 -2.24
CA ARG A 36 27.36 -10.99 -2.98
C ARG A 36 26.85 -9.71 -2.33
N ILE A 37 26.54 -8.71 -3.15
CA ILE A 37 25.82 -7.52 -2.69
C ILE A 37 24.34 -7.80 -2.40
N GLY A 38 23.74 -7.03 -1.49
CA GLY A 38 22.28 -6.99 -1.29
C GLY A 38 21.77 -7.36 0.10
N GLY A 39 22.59 -8.00 0.94
CA GLY A 39 22.16 -8.42 2.28
C GLY A 39 20.86 -9.24 2.25
N HIS A 40 19.83 -8.77 2.96
CA HIS A 40 18.50 -9.42 3.04
C HIS A 40 17.71 -9.46 1.73
N ALA A 41 18.11 -8.72 0.68
CA ALA A 41 17.65 -9.03 -0.67
C ALA A 41 18.38 -10.30 -1.13
N TYR A 42 17.83 -11.47 -0.80
CA TYR A 42 18.52 -12.76 -0.86
C TYR A 42 17.86 -13.69 -1.90
N PRO A 43 18.28 -13.64 -3.17
CA PRO A 43 17.82 -14.58 -4.18
C PRO A 43 18.57 -15.90 -4.04
N PHE A 44 17.84 -17.00 -4.02
CA PHE A 44 18.35 -18.36 -3.96
C PHE A 44 17.86 -19.15 -5.17
N LYS A 45 18.75 -19.94 -5.78
CA LYS A 45 18.42 -20.82 -6.91
C LYS A 45 18.29 -22.25 -6.40
N THR A 46 17.11 -22.84 -6.52
CA THR A 46 16.90 -24.25 -6.16
C THR A 46 17.64 -25.18 -7.14
N ARG A 47 17.82 -26.45 -6.75
CA ARG A 47 18.39 -27.48 -7.64
C ARG A 47 17.58 -27.67 -8.92
N GLU A 48 16.26 -27.45 -8.85
CA GLU A 48 15.32 -27.54 -9.97
C GLU A 48 15.38 -26.31 -10.91
N GLY A 49 16.14 -25.28 -10.53
CA GLY A 49 16.37 -24.08 -11.31
C GLY A 49 15.43 -22.91 -10.98
N ASP A 50 14.50 -23.08 -10.04
CA ASP A 50 13.60 -22.01 -9.60
C ASP A 50 14.37 -20.95 -8.81
N MET A 51 14.09 -19.68 -9.08
CA MET A 51 14.63 -18.54 -8.34
C MET A 51 13.62 -18.10 -7.28
N VAL A 52 14.07 -18.03 -6.02
CA VAL A 52 13.24 -17.69 -4.85
C VAL A 52 13.93 -16.60 -4.03
N ASP A 53 13.20 -15.58 -3.61
CA ASP A 53 13.69 -14.63 -2.61
C ASP A 53 13.44 -15.16 -1.19
N LEU A 54 14.46 -15.18 -0.35
CA LEU A 54 14.36 -15.67 1.04
C LEU A 54 14.15 -14.56 2.08
N GLY A 55 14.46 -13.31 1.74
CA GLY A 55 14.30 -12.16 2.63
C GLY A 55 13.30 -11.15 2.08
N PHE A 56 13.77 -10.19 1.27
CA PHE A 56 12.87 -9.23 0.62
C PHE A 56 12.04 -9.87 -0.50
N MET A 57 10.75 -10.10 -0.25
CA MET A 57 9.88 -10.79 -1.19
C MET A 57 8.80 -9.92 -1.83
N VAL A 58 8.31 -8.89 -1.12
CA VAL A 58 7.17 -8.07 -1.56
C VAL A 58 7.34 -6.58 -1.26
N CYS A 59 6.72 -5.75 -2.09
CA CYS A 59 6.68 -4.29 -1.97
C CYS A 59 5.36 -3.72 -2.49
N ASN A 60 5.10 -2.44 -2.24
CA ASN A 60 3.95 -1.71 -2.78
C ASN A 60 4.22 -0.20 -2.80
N HIS A 61 3.48 0.57 -3.60
CA HIS A 61 3.69 2.02 -3.74
C HIS A 61 3.34 2.84 -2.49
N VAL A 62 2.52 2.30 -1.58
CA VAL A 62 2.04 3.03 -0.39
C VAL A 62 3.12 3.04 0.69
N THR A 63 3.66 1.87 1.01
CA THR A 63 4.62 1.67 2.11
C THR A 63 6.07 1.68 1.64
N TYR A 64 6.35 1.73 0.33
CA TYR A 64 7.70 1.77 -0.25
C TYR A 64 7.89 2.87 -1.33
N PRO A 65 7.44 4.12 -1.14
CA PRO A 65 7.41 5.10 -2.24
C PRO A 65 8.80 5.39 -2.83
N ASN A 66 9.87 5.49 -2.02
CA ASN A 66 11.20 5.80 -2.53
C ASN A 66 11.82 4.61 -3.27
N LEU A 67 11.67 3.40 -2.72
CA LEU A 67 12.16 2.19 -3.41
C LEU A 67 11.38 1.94 -4.70
N MET A 68 10.07 2.21 -4.71
CA MET A 68 9.23 2.05 -5.90
C MET A 68 9.56 3.10 -6.98
N GLU A 69 9.88 4.33 -6.60
CA GLU A 69 10.43 5.34 -7.53
C GLU A 69 11.77 4.89 -8.14
N PHE A 70 12.61 4.17 -7.38
CA PHE A 70 13.79 3.52 -7.95
C PHE A 70 13.42 2.40 -8.92
N PHE A 71 12.43 1.56 -8.60
CA PHE A 71 11.98 0.47 -9.48
C PHE A 71 11.42 1.00 -10.79
N ASP A 72 10.58 2.03 -10.73
CA ASP A 72 9.98 2.67 -11.90
C ASP A 72 11.05 3.30 -12.79
N ARG A 73 12.02 4.02 -12.20
CA ARG A 73 13.13 4.64 -12.95
C ARG A 73 14.05 3.61 -13.62
N HIS A 74 14.30 2.48 -12.96
CA HIS A 74 15.21 1.43 -13.46
C HIS A 74 14.49 0.28 -14.17
N GLN A 75 13.20 0.46 -14.44
CA GLN A 75 12.34 -0.49 -15.13
C GLN A 75 12.43 -1.89 -14.53
N ILE A 76 12.39 -1.98 -13.20
CA ILE A 76 12.37 -3.26 -12.49
C ILE A 76 10.94 -3.80 -12.58
N PRO A 77 10.72 -4.92 -13.28
CA PRO A 77 9.38 -5.44 -13.51
C PRO A 77 8.77 -6.00 -12.22
N LEU A 78 7.47 -5.78 -12.05
CA LEU A 78 6.70 -6.21 -10.89
C LEU A 78 5.50 -7.04 -11.31
N ASP A 79 5.20 -8.05 -10.52
CA ASP A 79 3.99 -8.86 -10.63
C ASP A 79 3.13 -8.69 -9.38
N ALA A 80 1.81 -8.58 -9.56
CA ALA A 80 0.87 -8.55 -8.44
C ALA A 80 1.03 -9.83 -7.60
N SER A 81 1.16 -9.68 -6.29
CA SER A 81 1.41 -10.77 -5.35
C SER A 81 0.27 -10.88 -4.34
N SER A 82 0.00 -12.11 -3.91
CA SER A 82 -0.93 -12.37 -2.83
C SER A 82 -0.21 -12.25 -1.50
N MET A 83 -0.67 -11.34 -0.65
CA MET A 83 -0.34 -11.29 0.79
C MET A 83 -1.57 -11.71 1.60
N SER A 84 -2.19 -12.84 1.26
CA SER A 84 -3.34 -13.37 2.00
C SER A 84 -2.92 -14.17 3.22
N LEU A 85 -3.51 -13.90 4.38
CA LEU A 85 -3.14 -14.50 5.67
C LEU A 85 -3.95 -15.77 5.96
N GLY A 86 -3.30 -16.77 6.55
CA GLY A 86 -3.92 -17.93 7.18
C GLY A 86 -3.41 -18.07 8.61
N ILE A 87 -4.30 -18.41 9.54
CA ILE A 87 -3.97 -18.62 10.95
C ILE A 87 -4.56 -19.94 11.42
N ARG A 88 -3.73 -20.73 12.11
CA ARG A 88 -4.16 -21.83 12.97
C ARG A 88 -4.08 -21.39 14.43
N VAL A 89 -5.19 -21.46 15.15
CA VAL A 89 -5.23 -21.13 16.59
C VAL A 89 -5.17 -22.40 17.46
N LYS A 90 -4.93 -22.22 18.75
CA LYS A 90 -4.67 -23.30 19.71
C LYS A 90 -5.84 -24.29 19.86
N GLU A 91 -7.07 -23.83 19.70
CA GLU A 91 -8.27 -24.68 19.78
C GLU A 91 -8.54 -25.48 18.49
N GLY A 92 -7.60 -25.50 17.53
CA GLY A 92 -7.73 -26.22 16.27
C GLY A 92 -8.59 -25.51 15.22
N TRP A 93 -9.01 -24.27 15.49
CA TRP A 93 -9.69 -23.44 14.50
C TRP A 93 -8.67 -22.90 13.48
N GLU A 94 -8.99 -23.09 12.20
CA GLU A 94 -8.21 -22.60 11.07
C GLU A 94 -9.07 -21.60 10.29
N TRP A 95 -8.45 -20.49 9.89
CA TRP A 95 -9.14 -19.49 9.11
C TRP A 95 -8.17 -18.75 8.20
N SER A 96 -8.64 -18.33 7.02
CA SER A 96 -7.80 -17.60 6.07
C SER A 96 -8.58 -16.69 5.14
N PHE A 97 -7.88 -15.68 4.63
CA PHE A 97 -8.36 -14.80 3.56
C PHE A 97 -7.79 -15.18 2.19
N GLY A 98 -7.14 -16.35 2.10
CA GLY A 98 -6.50 -16.85 0.87
C GLY A 98 -7.44 -17.53 -0.11
N ASN A 99 -8.62 -17.96 0.31
CA ASN A 99 -9.51 -18.76 -0.52
C ASN A 99 -10.97 -18.32 -0.34
N SER A 100 -11.68 -18.11 -1.44
CA SER A 100 -13.10 -17.73 -1.40
C SER A 100 -13.98 -18.80 -0.77
N ALA A 101 -13.63 -20.08 -0.92
CA ALA A 101 -14.35 -21.19 -0.29
C ALA A 101 -14.13 -21.19 1.24
N ALA A 102 -12.90 -21.00 1.70
CA ALA A 102 -12.59 -20.84 3.12
C ALA A 102 -13.34 -19.65 3.73
N LEU A 103 -13.30 -18.50 3.05
CA LEU A 103 -14.02 -17.30 3.48
C LEU A 103 -15.53 -17.55 3.54
N PHE A 104 -16.12 -18.18 2.53
CA PHE A 104 -17.54 -18.50 2.51
C PHE A 104 -17.92 -19.44 3.67
N GLY A 105 -17.14 -20.49 3.92
CA GLY A 105 -17.35 -21.38 5.07
C GLY A 105 -17.28 -20.63 6.41
N MET A 106 -16.28 -19.75 6.58
CA MET A 106 -16.15 -18.91 7.77
C MET A 106 -17.35 -17.98 7.95
N MET A 107 -17.83 -17.36 6.87
CA MET A 107 -18.96 -16.44 6.88
C MET A 107 -20.28 -17.06 7.35
N LEU A 108 -20.43 -18.38 7.27
CA LEU A 108 -21.60 -19.09 7.81
C LEU A 108 -21.55 -19.20 9.34
N THR A 109 -20.41 -18.89 9.97
CA THR A 109 -20.23 -19.02 11.41
C THR A 109 -20.48 -17.71 12.13
N ARG A 110 -21.08 -17.78 13.32
CA ARG A 110 -21.24 -16.63 14.24
C ARG A 110 -19.89 -16.01 14.62
N ARG A 111 -18.85 -16.82 14.77
CA ARG A 111 -17.50 -16.38 15.18
C ARG A 111 -16.88 -15.43 14.17
N PHE A 112 -17.04 -15.69 12.87
CA PHE A 112 -16.51 -14.79 11.83
C PHE A 112 -17.11 -13.39 11.93
N TRP A 113 -18.42 -13.27 12.13
CA TRP A 113 -19.07 -11.96 12.20
C TRP A 113 -18.70 -11.19 13.48
N MET A 114 -18.49 -11.89 14.60
CA MET A 114 -17.94 -11.26 15.81
C MET A 114 -16.52 -10.76 15.56
N PHE A 115 -15.66 -11.58 14.96
CA PHE A 115 -14.31 -11.19 14.58
C PHE A 115 -14.30 -9.99 13.64
N ALA A 116 -15.11 -10.00 12.57
CA ALA A 116 -15.17 -8.91 11.59
C ALA A 116 -15.64 -7.60 12.24
N HIS A 117 -16.63 -7.68 13.14
CA HIS A 117 -17.08 -6.53 13.93
C HIS A 117 -15.96 -5.99 14.83
N TRP A 118 -15.30 -6.85 15.60
CA TRP A 118 -14.20 -6.46 16.48
C TRP A 118 -13.01 -5.91 15.71
N LYS A 119 -12.63 -6.52 14.59
CA LYS A 119 -11.53 -6.09 13.73
C LYS A 119 -11.78 -4.69 13.15
N TYR A 120 -13.01 -4.41 12.70
CA TYR A 120 -13.39 -3.09 12.21
C TYR A 120 -13.25 -2.01 13.29
N HIS A 121 -13.75 -2.27 14.50
CA HIS A 121 -13.62 -1.34 15.62
C HIS A 121 -12.16 -1.19 16.06
N PHE A 122 -11.41 -2.29 16.12
CA PHE A 122 -10.00 -2.31 16.46
C PHE A 122 -9.18 -1.43 15.54
N ASP A 123 -9.35 -1.56 14.23
CA ASP A 123 -8.61 -0.75 13.26
C ASP A 123 -8.86 0.74 13.44
N ARG A 124 -10.14 1.11 13.61
CA ARG A 124 -10.55 2.50 13.86
C ARG A 124 -9.96 3.04 15.15
N ASP A 125 -10.13 2.31 16.24
CA ASP A 125 -9.75 2.76 17.58
C ASP A 125 -8.22 2.81 17.74
N ALA A 126 -7.50 1.84 17.16
CA ALA A 126 -6.05 1.83 17.10
C ALA A 126 -5.51 3.01 16.29
N CYS A 127 -6.08 3.30 15.12
CA CYS A 127 -5.68 4.47 14.31
C CYS A 127 -5.90 5.79 15.07
N ALA A 128 -7.04 5.93 15.75
CA ALA A 128 -7.33 7.11 16.57
C ALA A 128 -6.33 7.25 17.72
N PHE A 129 -6.05 6.15 18.42
CA PHE A 129 -5.13 6.11 19.57
C PHE A 129 -3.71 6.55 19.23
N VAL A 130 -3.15 6.07 18.10
CA VAL A 130 -1.75 6.36 17.74
C VAL A 130 -1.52 7.73 17.12
N THR A 131 -2.58 8.45 16.76
CA THR A 131 -2.50 9.75 16.09
C THR A 131 -2.05 10.85 17.04
N LYS A 132 -2.50 10.84 18.30
CA LYS A 132 -2.07 11.78 19.36
C LYS A 132 -2.05 11.07 20.72
N PRO A 133 -1.06 10.20 20.99
CA PRO A 133 -0.97 9.51 22.27
C PRO A 133 -0.59 10.49 23.39
N SER A 134 -1.20 10.36 24.56
CA SER A 134 -0.76 11.05 25.77
C SER A 134 0.50 10.41 26.36
N GLU A 135 1.16 11.05 27.34
CA GLU A 135 2.28 10.43 28.04
C GLU A 135 1.89 9.15 28.77
N ALA A 136 0.68 9.10 29.34
CA ALA A 136 0.16 7.90 29.98
C ALA A 136 -0.04 6.75 28.96
N ASP A 137 -0.48 7.08 27.74
CA ASP A 137 -0.66 6.09 26.67
C ASP A 137 0.66 5.46 26.23
N ASN A 138 1.77 6.22 26.30
CA ASN A 138 3.10 5.72 26.00
C ASN A 138 3.64 4.73 27.04
N GLN A 139 2.93 4.47 28.13
CA GLN A 139 3.30 3.44 29.12
C GLN A 139 2.43 2.19 29.03
N LEU A 140 1.32 2.22 28.29
CA LEU A 140 0.43 1.07 28.16
C LEU A 140 1.09 -0.05 27.35
N THR A 141 0.95 -1.27 27.84
CA THR A 141 1.18 -2.47 27.04
C THR A 141 0.02 -2.69 26.07
N LEU A 142 0.28 -3.42 24.97
CA LEU A 142 -0.75 -3.74 23.99
C LEU A 142 -1.90 -4.53 24.62
N ARG A 143 -1.61 -5.45 25.55
CA ARG A 143 -2.63 -6.22 26.28
C ARG A 143 -3.51 -5.32 27.14
N GLU A 144 -2.91 -4.42 27.94
CA GLU A 144 -3.67 -3.48 28.77
C GLU A 144 -4.56 -2.57 27.94
N TRP A 145 -4.06 -2.08 26.80
CA TRP A 145 -4.86 -1.29 25.87
C TRP A 145 -6.04 -2.10 25.32
N CYS A 146 -5.83 -3.35 24.90
CA CYS A 146 -6.91 -4.21 24.40
C CYS A 146 -7.99 -4.45 25.47
N THR A 147 -7.57 -4.74 26.71
CA THR A 147 -8.49 -4.92 27.84
C THR A 147 -9.28 -3.66 28.14
N LYS A 148 -8.63 -2.49 28.13
CA LYS A 148 -9.28 -1.17 28.37
C LYS A 148 -10.34 -0.84 27.31
N GLN A 149 -10.11 -1.22 26.06
CA GLN A 149 -11.06 -1.02 24.96
C GLN A 149 -12.16 -2.10 24.90
N GLY A 150 -12.08 -3.15 25.72
CA GLY A 150 -13.05 -4.24 25.75
C GLY A 150 -12.92 -5.24 24.61
N TYR A 151 -11.74 -5.38 24.00
CA TYR A 151 -11.47 -6.41 23.00
C TYR A 151 -11.30 -7.78 23.68
N GLY A 152 -12.07 -8.78 23.26
CA GLY A 152 -11.99 -10.13 23.80
C GLY A 152 -10.91 -11.02 23.17
N ASP A 153 -10.74 -12.20 23.76
CA ASP A 153 -9.67 -13.14 23.41
C ASP A 153 -9.77 -13.63 21.95
N GLU A 154 -10.95 -13.68 21.34
CA GLU A 154 -11.09 -14.11 19.94
C GLU A 154 -10.34 -13.19 18.96
N LEU A 155 -10.29 -11.88 19.20
CA LEU A 155 -9.48 -10.96 18.38
C LEU A 155 -8.02 -10.99 18.82
N VAL A 156 -7.77 -10.92 20.13
CA VAL A 156 -6.42 -10.78 20.69
C VAL A 156 -5.59 -12.04 20.42
N GLU A 157 -6.08 -13.20 20.82
CA GLU A 157 -5.36 -14.48 20.68
C GLU A 157 -5.51 -15.08 19.28
N GLY A 158 -6.63 -14.79 18.61
CA GLY A 158 -6.99 -15.35 17.30
C GLY A 158 -6.47 -14.58 16.09
N TRP A 159 -6.05 -13.32 16.26
CA TRP A 159 -5.51 -12.50 15.16
C TRP A 159 -4.33 -11.62 15.58
N LEU A 160 -4.49 -10.78 16.62
CA LEU A 160 -3.49 -9.78 16.96
C LEU A 160 -2.16 -10.43 17.37
N ARG A 161 -2.22 -11.41 18.28
CA ARG A 161 -1.06 -12.19 18.73
C ARG A 161 -0.35 -12.89 17.57
N PRO A 162 -1.02 -13.72 16.74
CA PRO A 162 -0.36 -14.35 15.59
C PRO A 162 0.19 -13.36 14.56
N ILE A 163 -0.48 -12.22 14.31
CA ILE A 163 0.08 -11.17 13.45
C ILE A 163 1.37 -10.60 14.03
N CYS A 164 1.39 -10.31 15.33
CA CYS A 164 2.60 -9.78 15.95
C CYS A 164 3.76 -10.77 15.87
N ALA A 165 3.53 -12.05 16.19
CA ALA A 165 4.60 -13.05 16.07
C ALA A 165 5.12 -13.18 14.64
N ALA A 166 4.24 -13.17 13.64
CA ALA A 166 4.64 -13.22 12.24
C ALA A 166 5.52 -12.03 11.83
N VAL A 167 5.13 -10.82 12.24
CA VAL A 167 5.80 -9.58 11.86
C VAL A 167 7.18 -9.44 12.52
N TRP A 168 7.25 -9.67 13.83
CA TRP A 168 8.48 -9.46 14.59
C TRP A 168 9.37 -10.70 14.68
N SER A 169 8.89 -11.86 14.19
CA SER A 169 9.60 -13.13 14.29
C SER A 169 10.10 -13.40 15.72
N ALA A 170 9.28 -13.00 16.70
CA ALA A 170 9.59 -13.02 18.12
C ALA A 170 8.54 -13.86 18.87
N PRO A 171 8.90 -14.49 20.01
CA PRO A 171 7.97 -15.32 20.78
C PRO A 171 6.67 -14.57 21.16
N HIS A 172 5.51 -15.24 21.12
CA HIS A 172 4.17 -14.65 21.29
C HIS A 172 3.99 -13.83 22.57
N THR A 173 4.70 -14.19 23.65
CA THR A 173 4.54 -13.58 24.97
C THR A 173 5.10 -12.17 25.05
N GLU A 174 6.06 -11.82 24.20
CA GLU A 174 6.72 -10.51 24.23
C GLU A 174 5.89 -9.43 23.54
N ALA A 175 5.20 -9.75 22.45
CA ALA A 175 4.53 -8.73 21.64
C ALA A 175 3.31 -8.09 22.33
N LEU A 176 2.53 -8.87 23.08
CA LEU A 176 1.38 -8.33 23.83
C LEU A 176 1.81 -7.55 25.09
N GLY A 177 3.00 -7.85 25.62
CA GLY A 177 3.64 -7.09 26.69
C GLY A 177 4.41 -5.85 26.21
N ALA A 178 4.57 -5.68 24.90
CA ALA A 178 5.24 -4.52 24.32
C ALA A 178 4.35 -3.27 24.35
N ASN A 179 4.99 -2.11 24.14
CA ASN A 179 4.34 -0.81 24.13
C ASN A 179 3.23 -0.71 23.07
N ALA A 180 2.00 -0.41 23.50
CA ALA A 180 0.83 -0.35 22.62
C ALA A 180 1.00 0.67 21.50
N VAL A 181 1.51 1.88 21.82
CA VAL A 181 1.69 2.95 20.84
C VAL A 181 2.67 2.53 19.74
N ALA A 182 3.79 1.88 20.11
CA ALA A 182 4.77 1.40 19.14
C ALA A 182 4.19 0.32 18.22
N ILE A 183 3.53 -0.70 18.78
CA ILE A 183 2.96 -1.81 18.01
C ILE A 183 1.81 -1.33 17.12
N LEU A 184 0.86 -0.56 17.65
CA LEU A 184 -0.28 -0.09 16.86
C LEU A 184 0.15 0.91 15.78
N ARG A 185 1.15 1.76 16.05
CA ARG A 185 1.70 2.66 15.04
C ARG A 185 2.41 1.87 13.96
N PHE A 186 3.13 0.83 14.34
CA PHE A 186 3.67 -0.12 13.37
C PHE A 186 2.53 -0.72 12.54
N LEU A 187 1.50 -1.31 13.13
CA LEU A 187 0.40 -1.90 12.34
C LEU A 187 -0.26 -0.88 11.40
N LYS A 188 -0.41 0.39 11.84
CA LYS A 188 -0.89 1.50 10.99
C LYS A 188 0.06 1.73 9.81
N ASN A 189 1.34 1.92 10.10
CA ASN A 189 2.37 2.20 9.10
C ASN A 189 2.62 1.03 8.14
N HIS A 190 2.08 -0.15 8.40
CA HIS A 190 2.21 -1.30 7.51
C HIS A 190 0.91 -1.64 6.78
N GLY A 191 -0.13 -0.80 6.90
CA GLY A 191 -1.42 -1.08 6.28
C GLY A 191 -2.05 -2.37 6.81
N LEU A 192 -1.82 -2.70 8.08
CA LEU A 192 -2.42 -3.86 8.77
C LEU A 192 -3.67 -3.47 9.57
N LEU A 193 -3.83 -2.18 9.88
CA LEU A 193 -5.05 -1.59 10.46
C LEU A 193 -6.04 -1.13 9.38
N THR A 194 -6.36 -2.02 8.45
CA THR A 194 -7.35 -1.77 7.40
C THR A 194 -8.09 -3.05 7.06
N ALA A 195 -9.33 -2.92 6.60
CA ALA A 195 -10.07 -4.00 5.97
C ALA A 195 -9.64 -4.24 4.51
N PHE A 196 -8.88 -3.32 3.91
CA PHE A 196 -8.42 -3.36 2.51
C PHE A 196 -6.93 -3.09 2.46
N PRO A 197 -6.10 -4.14 2.55
CA PRO A 197 -4.65 -3.98 2.42
C PRO A 197 -4.29 -3.48 1.02
N PRO A 198 -3.16 -2.78 0.87
CA PRO A 198 -2.69 -2.33 -0.44
C PRO A 198 -2.45 -3.51 -1.37
N VAL A 199 -2.43 -3.24 -2.68
CA VAL A 199 -1.98 -4.23 -3.66
C VAL A 199 -0.49 -4.46 -3.46
N TRP A 200 -0.14 -5.69 -3.07
CA TRP A 200 1.24 -6.12 -2.94
C TRP A 200 1.77 -6.58 -4.28
N ASN A 201 3.05 -6.29 -4.51
CA ASN A 201 3.79 -6.70 -5.69
C ASN A 201 5.03 -7.48 -5.28
N THR A 202 5.56 -8.26 -6.21
CA THR A 202 6.82 -8.98 -6.06
C THR A 202 7.68 -8.75 -7.31
N PRO A 203 9.01 -8.58 -7.19
CA PRO A 203 9.87 -8.40 -8.36
C PRO A 203 9.83 -9.60 -9.31
N ARG A 204 9.49 -9.35 -10.58
CA ARG A 204 9.62 -10.38 -11.62
C ARG A 204 11.10 -10.61 -11.88
N GLY A 205 11.53 -11.87 -11.81
CA GLY A 205 12.95 -12.21 -11.80
C GLY A 205 13.62 -12.03 -10.43
N ARG A 206 12.81 -11.90 -9.36
CA ARG A 206 13.27 -11.84 -7.96
C ARG A 206 14.17 -10.63 -7.67
N THR A 207 14.75 -10.55 -6.48
CA THR A 207 15.69 -9.47 -6.14
C THR A 207 16.96 -9.46 -7.00
N THR A 208 17.25 -10.53 -7.74
CA THR A 208 18.35 -10.59 -8.72
C THR A 208 18.34 -9.43 -9.70
N VAL A 209 17.17 -9.08 -10.26
CA VAL A 209 17.07 -7.97 -11.24
C VAL A 209 17.39 -6.63 -10.58
N MET A 210 16.87 -6.39 -9.37
CA MET A 210 17.17 -5.18 -8.61
C MET A 210 18.66 -5.04 -8.33
N LEU A 211 19.31 -6.11 -7.86
CA LEU A 211 20.73 -6.11 -7.55
C LEU A 211 21.59 -5.93 -8.81
N GLN A 212 21.18 -6.52 -9.93
CA GLN A 212 21.84 -6.30 -11.21
C GLN A 212 21.78 -4.83 -11.64
N ARG A 213 20.63 -4.14 -11.46
CA ARG A 213 20.50 -2.70 -11.76
C ARG A 213 21.44 -1.84 -10.91
N PHE A 214 21.59 -2.14 -9.62
CA PHE A 214 22.60 -1.46 -8.80
C PHE A 214 24.02 -1.74 -9.29
N ALA A 215 24.36 -3.00 -9.55
CA ALA A 215 25.70 -3.39 -10.00
C ALA A 215 26.08 -2.71 -11.32
N ASP A 216 25.16 -2.67 -12.29
CA ASP A 216 25.37 -2.01 -13.58
C ASP A 216 25.51 -0.50 -13.42
N TYR A 217 24.68 0.12 -12.58
CA TYR A 217 24.80 1.53 -12.27
C TYR A 217 26.15 1.86 -11.61
N PHE A 218 26.60 1.05 -10.65
CA PHE A 218 27.88 1.23 -9.97
C PHE A 218 29.07 1.09 -10.92
N ARG A 219 29.04 0.10 -11.81
CA ARG A 219 30.06 -0.08 -12.85
C ARG A 219 30.11 1.10 -13.81
N ALA A 220 28.95 1.61 -14.24
CA ALA A 220 28.86 2.75 -15.14
C ALA A 220 29.26 4.10 -14.51
N ASN A 221 29.35 4.16 -13.17
CA ASN A 221 29.64 5.39 -12.43
C ASN A 221 30.91 5.28 -11.57
N ASP A 222 31.84 4.38 -11.91
CA ASP A 222 33.16 4.25 -11.28
C ASP A 222 33.13 4.06 -9.75
N VAL A 223 32.16 3.28 -9.24
CA VAL A 223 32.13 2.86 -7.84
C VAL A 223 33.07 1.68 -7.65
N ALA A 224 34.00 1.78 -6.68
CA ALA A 224 34.82 0.66 -6.27
C ALA A 224 34.02 -0.26 -5.35
N VAL A 225 33.68 -1.48 -5.81
CA VAL A 225 32.92 -2.45 -5.02
C VAL A 225 33.84 -3.57 -4.56
N HIS A 226 33.89 -3.80 -3.25
CA HIS A 226 34.72 -4.80 -2.59
C HIS A 226 33.81 -5.80 -1.85
N THR A 227 33.77 -7.05 -2.29
CA THR A 227 32.98 -8.15 -1.69
C THR A 227 33.91 -9.21 -1.09
N GLY A 228 33.35 -10.09 -0.25
CA GLY A 228 34.04 -11.28 0.30
C GLY A 228 35.04 -10.97 1.42
N ASP A 229 35.11 -9.72 1.89
CA ASP A 229 36.14 -9.30 2.86
C ASP A 229 35.59 -8.28 3.86
N ALA A 230 35.19 -8.79 5.03
CA ALA A 230 34.56 -8.00 6.07
C ALA A 230 35.48 -6.90 6.59
N VAL A 231 34.98 -5.67 6.67
CA VAL A 231 35.65 -4.59 7.41
C VAL A 231 35.56 -4.91 8.91
N THR A 232 36.71 -4.92 9.59
CA THR A 232 36.83 -5.28 11.01
C THR A 232 37.20 -4.10 11.90
N SER A 233 37.82 -3.06 11.36
CA SER A 233 38.07 -1.83 12.10
C SER A 233 38.08 -0.60 11.19
N ILE A 234 37.70 0.54 11.76
CA ILE A 234 37.72 1.85 11.13
C ILE A 234 38.43 2.79 12.10
N GLU A 235 39.50 3.41 11.64
CA GLU A 235 40.34 4.28 12.45
C GLU A 235 40.50 5.62 11.77
N ARG A 236 40.44 6.71 12.55
CA ARG A 236 40.73 8.05 12.04
C ARG A 236 42.24 8.27 12.11
N VAL A 237 42.83 8.63 10.99
CA VAL A 237 44.25 8.96 10.83
C VAL A 237 44.33 10.37 10.23
N GLY A 238 44.62 11.37 11.09
CA GLY A 238 44.49 12.77 10.73
C GLY A 238 43.02 13.15 10.48
N ASP A 239 42.73 13.71 9.30
CA ASP A 239 41.38 14.09 8.89
C ASP A 239 40.67 13.06 8.01
N GLN A 240 41.28 11.89 7.82
CA GLN A 240 40.73 10.83 6.98
C GLN A 240 40.60 9.52 7.73
N TYR A 241 39.81 8.61 7.18
CA TYR A 241 39.58 7.28 7.70
C TYR A 241 40.40 6.23 6.97
N THR A 242 40.88 5.26 7.74
CA THR A 242 41.50 4.03 7.25
C THR A 242 40.69 2.84 7.74
N LEU A 243 40.37 1.94 6.81
CA LEU A 243 39.65 0.70 7.04
C LEU A 243 40.63 -0.46 7.07
N LYS A 244 40.43 -1.40 7.99
CA LYS A 244 41.09 -2.71 7.98
C LYS A 244 40.04 -3.79 7.75
N THR A 245 40.37 -4.73 6.88
CA THR A 245 39.54 -5.88 6.55
C THR A 245 40.03 -7.15 7.23
N LYS A 246 39.18 -8.19 7.23
CA LYS A 246 39.46 -9.51 7.79
C LYS A 246 40.68 -10.17 7.14
N SER A 247 40.89 -9.97 5.84
CA SER A 247 42.08 -10.44 5.12
C SER A 247 43.37 -9.68 5.50
N GLY A 248 43.26 -8.58 6.24
CA GLY A 248 44.37 -7.71 6.60
C GLY A 248 44.64 -6.56 5.62
N LYS A 249 43.90 -6.46 4.51
CA LYS A 249 44.00 -5.32 3.59
C LYS A 249 43.59 -4.02 4.28
N LYS A 250 44.32 -2.95 3.95
CA LYS A 250 44.06 -1.59 4.42
C LYS A 250 43.61 -0.71 3.27
N TYR A 251 42.57 0.09 3.50
CA TYR A 251 42.07 1.09 2.57
C TYR A 251 42.07 2.44 3.27
N SER A 252 42.80 3.41 2.76
CA SER A 252 42.97 4.74 3.38
C SER A 252 42.47 5.86 2.46
N GLY A 253 42.31 7.05 3.03
CA GLY A 253 41.99 8.27 2.27
C GLY A 253 40.49 8.53 2.12
N PHE A 254 39.67 8.10 3.07
CA PHE A 254 38.23 8.40 3.08
C PHE A 254 37.94 9.63 3.94
N ASP A 255 37.24 10.61 3.37
CA ASP A 255 36.83 11.84 4.08
C ASP A 255 35.58 11.58 4.93
N HIS A 256 34.70 10.69 4.47
CA HIS A 256 33.48 10.28 5.16
C HIS A 256 33.32 8.75 5.19
N VAL A 257 32.60 8.26 6.20
CA VAL A 257 32.22 6.85 6.34
C VAL A 257 30.71 6.75 6.54
N VAL A 258 30.05 5.90 5.74
CA VAL A 258 28.65 5.51 5.93
C VAL A 258 28.62 4.08 6.49
N LEU A 259 28.15 3.93 7.72
CA LEU A 259 27.92 2.64 8.37
C LEU A 259 26.51 2.13 8.00
N ALA A 260 26.44 1.31 6.94
CA ALA A 260 25.23 0.67 6.44
C ALA A 260 25.14 -0.81 6.85
N VAL A 261 25.44 -1.09 8.12
CA VAL A 261 25.57 -2.44 8.70
C VAL A 261 24.39 -2.79 9.62
N PRO A 262 24.19 -4.08 9.97
CA PRO A 262 23.23 -4.46 11.00
C PRO A 262 23.47 -3.71 12.32
N GLN A 263 22.41 -3.40 13.06
CA GLN A 263 22.48 -2.48 14.19
C GLN A 263 23.46 -2.91 15.30
N HIS A 264 23.59 -4.22 15.55
CA HIS A 264 24.53 -4.77 16.53
C HIS A 264 26.00 -4.68 16.09
N VAL A 265 26.28 -4.43 14.81
CA VAL A 265 27.64 -4.27 14.27
C VAL A 265 28.11 -2.82 14.36
N VAL A 266 27.17 -1.87 14.40
CA VAL A 266 27.46 -0.43 14.50
C VAL A 266 28.44 -0.09 15.64
N PRO A 267 28.21 -0.49 16.91
CA PRO A 267 29.13 -0.17 18.01
C PRO A 267 30.50 -0.83 17.88
N LEU A 268 30.64 -1.88 17.05
CA LEU A 268 31.91 -2.59 16.85
C LEU A 268 32.80 -1.90 15.81
N LEU A 269 32.19 -1.21 14.84
CA LEU A 269 32.91 -0.56 13.73
C LEU A 269 33.02 0.95 13.87
N ALA A 270 32.12 1.60 14.61
CA ALA A 270 32.13 3.05 14.77
C ALA A 270 33.41 3.51 15.47
N PRO A 271 34.21 4.42 14.87
CA PRO A 271 35.39 5.00 15.51
C PRO A 271 34.99 5.80 16.75
N SER A 272 35.55 5.46 17.91
CA SER A 272 35.23 6.09 19.20
C SER A 272 33.70 6.14 19.44
N PRO A 273 33.05 4.97 19.55
CA PRO A 273 31.59 4.88 19.52
C PRO A 273 30.96 5.57 20.73
N ASP A 274 29.88 6.32 20.49
CA ASP A 274 29.06 6.83 21.59
C ASP A 274 28.48 5.65 22.39
N PRO A 275 28.55 5.65 23.74
CA PRO A 275 28.05 4.55 24.56
C PRO A 275 26.59 4.16 24.27
N CYS A 276 25.75 5.08 23.79
CA CYS A 276 24.36 4.77 23.46
C CYS A 276 24.23 3.73 22.33
N LEU A 277 25.23 3.58 21.46
CA LEU A 277 25.23 2.63 20.34
C LEU A 277 25.21 1.17 20.81
N GLN A 278 25.67 0.89 22.04
CA GLN A 278 25.65 -0.47 22.63
C GLN A 278 24.23 -1.00 22.86
N LYS A 279 23.21 -0.12 22.86
CA LYS A 279 21.80 -0.49 23.04
C LYS A 279 21.14 -1.01 21.76
N LEU A 280 21.84 -0.98 20.62
CA LEU A 280 21.34 -1.49 19.35
C LEU A 280 21.55 -3.02 19.28
N THR A 281 20.53 -3.80 19.65
CA THR A 281 20.62 -5.27 19.74
C THR A 281 19.83 -6.00 18.65
N SER A 282 20.22 -7.22 18.27
CA SER A 282 19.50 -7.99 17.25
C SER A 282 19.08 -9.36 17.78
N SER A 283 17.99 -9.90 17.25
CA SER A 283 17.64 -11.32 17.39
C SER A 283 18.15 -12.10 16.18
N LYS A 284 18.40 -13.39 16.38
CA LYS A 284 18.70 -14.33 15.30
C LYS A 284 17.43 -15.07 14.93
N ASN A 285 17.15 -15.15 13.63
CA ASN A 285 16.02 -15.88 13.08
C ASN A 285 16.52 -16.91 12.06
N ASP A 286 16.09 -18.15 12.23
CA ASP A 286 16.35 -19.21 11.28
C ASP A 286 15.34 -19.15 10.14
N VAL A 287 15.84 -19.11 8.91
CA VAL A 287 15.07 -19.13 7.67
C VAL A 287 15.31 -20.48 7.01
N VAL A 288 14.25 -21.28 6.87
CA VAL A 288 14.34 -22.61 6.28
C VAL A 288 13.48 -22.68 5.03
N LEU A 289 14.11 -22.93 3.87
CA LEU A 289 13.42 -23.25 2.62
C LEU A 289 13.23 -24.77 2.53
N HIS A 290 11.99 -25.23 2.35
CA HIS A 290 11.68 -26.66 2.31
C HIS A 290 10.43 -26.98 1.47
N THR A 291 10.11 -28.27 1.34
CA THR A 291 8.93 -28.80 0.61
C THR A 291 7.91 -29.49 1.50
N ASP A 292 8.21 -29.72 2.79
CA ASP A 292 7.30 -30.38 3.74
C ASP A 292 6.06 -29.50 4.06
N PRO A 293 4.83 -29.95 3.73
CA PRO A 293 3.61 -29.21 4.02
C PRO A 293 3.09 -29.35 5.45
N SER A 294 3.73 -30.13 6.33
CA SER A 294 3.24 -30.40 7.70
C SER A 294 3.12 -29.15 8.58
N VAL A 295 3.86 -28.08 8.26
CA VAL A 295 3.84 -26.77 8.92
C VAL A 295 2.69 -25.85 8.44
N MET A 296 1.94 -26.28 7.42
CA MET A 296 0.80 -25.53 6.89
C MET A 296 -0.50 -25.87 7.65
N PRO A 297 -1.59 -25.10 7.48
CA PRO A 297 -2.92 -25.50 7.94
C PRO A 297 -3.29 -26.90 7.44
N ARG A 298 -3.99 -27.67 8.27
CA ARG A 298 -4.33 -29.08 8.00
C ARG A 298 -5.23 -29.21 6.79
N ASP A 299 -6.18 -28.28 6.63
CA ASP A 299 -7.00 -28.22 5.43
C ASP A 299 -6.36 -27.27 4.39
N PRO A 300 -5.96 -27.77 3.21
CA PRO A 300 -5.44 -26.96 2.12
C PRO A 300 -6.35 -25.81 1.68
N VAL A 301 -7.66 -25.88 1.95
CA VAL A 301 -8.59 -24.76 1.70
C VAL A 301 -8.17 -23.50 2.46
N HIS A 302 -7.54 -23.65 3.62
CA HIS A 302 -7.09 -22.56 4.46
C HIS A 302 -5.68 -22.07 4.13
N TRP A 303 -4.98 -22.69 3.19
CA TRP A 303 -3.65 -22.23 2.79
C TRP A 303 -3.68 -20.81 2.23
N ALA A 304 -2.78 -20.00 2.75
CA ALA A 304 -2.60 -18.62 2.36
C ALA A 304 -1.14 -18.37 1.98
N ALA A 305 -0.79 -17.14 1.59
CA ALA A 305 0.58 -16.81 1.20
C ALA A 305 1.53 -16.74 2.42
N TRP A 306 0.98 -16.42 3.59
CA TRP A 306 1.64 -16.36 4.89
C TRP A 306 0.72 -17.06 5.89
N ASN A 307 1.26 -18.05 6.59
CA ASN A 307 0.49 -18.95 7.45
C ASN A 307 1.14 -18.97 8.81
N VAL A 308 0.38 -18.61 9.84
CA VAL A 308 0.88 -18.57 11.22
C VAL A 308 0.28 -19.73 11.99
N ASP A 309 1.16 -20.56 12.55
CA ASP A 309 0.77 -21.55 13.52
C ASP A 309 0.90 -20.99 14.94
N SER A 310 -0.22 -20.56 15.53
CA SER A 310 -0.21 -19.93 16.85
C SER A 310 0.32 -20.84 17.97
N PRO A 311 0.07 -22.16 17.99
CA PRO A 311 0.71 -23.07 18.93
C PRO A 311 2.24 -23.10 18.95
N THR A 312 2.90 -22.91 17.80
CA THR A 312 4.36 -23.09 17.65
C THR A 312 5.10 -21.82 17.28
N ASP A 313 4.37 -20.72 17.09
CA ASP A 313 4.90 -19.40 16.70
C ASP A 313 5.58 -19.43 15.33
N THR A 314 5.35 -20.49 14.56
CA THR A 314 6.00 -20.68 13.26
C THR A 314 5.23 -19.94 12.19
N LEU A 315 5.91 -19.03 11.49
CA LEU A 315 5.42 -18.39 10.28
C LEU A 315 5.94 -19.14 9.07
N THR A 316 5.03 -19.56 8.18
CA THR A 316 5.37 -20.24 6.93
C THR A 316 4.83 -19.48 5.72
N TYR A 317 5.72 -19.10 4.82
CA TYR A 317 5.37 -18.52 3.52
C TYR A 317 5.16 -19.61 2.47
N TRP A 318 4.00 -19.59 1.79
CA TRP A 318 3.78 -20.43 0.61
C TRP A 318 4.28 -19.70 -0.63
N VAL A 319 5.53 -19.96 -0.99
CA VAL A 319 6.30 -19.21 -1.99
C VAL A 319 5.68 -19.29 -3.38
N ARG A 320 5.08 -20.43 -3.73
CA ARG A 320 4.36 -20.58 -5.00
C ARG A 320 3.28 -19.52 -5.19
N ARG A 321 2.52 -19.23 -4.15
CA ARG A 321 1.45 -18.23 -4.19
C ARG A 321 1.98 -16.80 -4.09
N LEU A 322 3.05 -16.59 -3.31
CA LEU A 322 3.61 -15.27 -3.02
C LEU A 322 4.52 -14.76 -4.15
N GLN A 323 5.33 -15.64 -4.75
CA GLN A 323 6.36 -15.31 -5.76
C GLN A 323 6.09 -15.90 -7.15
N HIS A 324 4.96 -16.59 -7.34
CA HIS A 324 4.55 -17.24 -8.60
C HIS A 324 5.52 -18.35 -9.06
N ILE A 325 6.01 -19.17 -8.13
CA ILE A 325 6.88 -20.31 -8.45
C ILE A 325 6.06 -21.40 -9.19
N PRO A 326 6.45 -21.79 -10.40
CA PRO A 326 5.56 -22.52 -11.31
C PRO A 326 5.33 -23.98 -10.91
N ARG A 327 6.36 -24.67 -10.40
CA ARG A 327 6.39 -26.14 -10.32
C ARG A 327 6.04 -26.66 -8.93
N THR A 328 6.98 -26.54 -8.00
CA THR A 328 6.93 -27.23 -6.71
C THR A 328 6.33 -26.31 -5.64
N ASN A 329 5.56 -26.88 -4.71
CA ASN A 329 5.18 -26.15 -3.51
C ASN A 329 6.43 -25.98 -2.64
N LEU A 330 6.93 -24.75 -2.61
CA LEU A 330 8.03 -24.34 -1.76
C LEU A 330 7.48 -23.54 -0.58
N PHE A 331 8.06 -23.81 0.58
CA PHE A 331 7.73 -23.16 1.84
C PHE A 331 8.98 -22.52 2.43
N ILE A 332 8.80 -21.34 3.01
CA ILE A 332 9.83 -20.71 3.84
C ILE A 332 9.26 -20.60 5.24
N SER A 333 9.81 -21.38 6.18
CA SER A 333 9.44 -21.29 7.60
C SER A 333 10.47 -20.47 8.36
N LEU A 334 9.97 -19.57 9.19
CA LEU A 334 10.75 -18.78 10.13
C LEU A 334 10.69 -19.41 11.51
N ASN A 335 11.86 -19.66 12.09
CA ASN A 335 12.03 -20.25 13.43
C ASN A 335 11.17 -21.52 13.65
N PRO A 336 11.20 -22.52 12.73
CA PRO A 336 10.48 -23.77 12.95
C PRO A 336 10.94 -24.45 14.25
N THR A 337 10.07 -25.25 14.86
CA THR A 337 10.39 -25.92 16.12
C THR A 337 11.59 -26.84 15.99
N GLN A 338 12.34 -27.00 17.08
CA GLN A 338 13.49 -27.90 17.14
C GLN A 338 13.09 -29.34 16.80
N GLU A 339 11.92 -29.79 17.28
CA GLU A 339 11.34 -31.10 16.96
C GLU A 339 11.12 -31.27 15.44
N TRP A 340 10.61 -30.24 14.76
CA TRP A 340 10.40 -30.28 13.32
C TRP A 340 11.72 -30.30 12.55
N LEU A 341 12.71 -29.51 13.00
CA LEU A 341 14.05 -29.48 12.42
C LEU A 341 14.72 -30.85 12.52
N GLU A 342 14.63 -31.51 13.67
CA GLU A 342 15.19 -32.84 13.90
C GLU A 342 14.49 -33.90 13.05
N ALA A 343 13.16 -33.87 12.97
CA ALA A 343 12.38 -34.78 12.13
C ALA A 343 12.72 -34.64 10.64
N ASN A 344 13.08 -33.45 10.18
CA ASN A 344 13.39 -33.17 8.77
C ASN A 344 14.89 -33.13 8.44
N ALA A 345 15.79 -33.20 9.44
CA ALA A 345 17.24 -33.06 9.25
C ALA A 345 17.85 -34.09 8.28
N SER A 346 17.26 -35.29 8.20
CA SER A 346 17.72 -36.38 7.33
C SER A 346 16.89 -36.52 6.04
N SER A 347 15.96 -35.62 5.79
CA SER A 347 15.07 -35.69 4.63
C SER A 347 15.53 -34.73 3.52
N ASP A 348 15.28 -35.11 2.26
CA ASP A 348 15.49 -34.21 1.11
C ASP A 348 14.46 -33.06 1.06
N THR A 349 13.63 -32.90 2.10
CA THR A 349 12.61 -31.83 2.14
C THR A 349 13.22 -30.47 2.41
N VAL A 350 14.29 -30.38 3.21
CA VAL A 350 14.99 -29.12 3.53
C VAL A 350 15.98 -28.80 2.41
N LEU A 351 15.72 -27.71 1.69
CA LEU A 351 16.50 -27.29 0.53
C LEU A 351 17.62 -26.31 0.91
N HIS A 352 17.38 -25.45 1.89
CA HIS A 352 18.32 -24.46 2.36
C HIS A 352 17.97 -23.97 3.77
N ARG A 353 18.98 -23.66 4.57
CA ARG A 353 18.86 -23.06 5.90
C ARG A 353 19.88 -21.95 6.06
N GLU A 354 19.43 -20.81 6.53
CA GLU A 354 20.26 -19.63 6.80
C GLU A 354 19.79 -18.97 8.10
N THR A 355 20.72 -18.43 8.88
CA THR A 355 20.38 -17.63 10.06
C THR A 355 20.56 -16.15 9.74
N LEU A 356 19.46 -15.40 9.77
CA LEU A 356 19.48 -13.95 9.58
C LEU A 356 19.36 -13.22 10.91
N CYS A 357 19.81 -11.96 10.95
CA CYS A 357 19.70 -11.11 12.13
C CYS A 357 18.63 -10.04 11.90
N HIS A 358 17.65 -9.95 12.81
CA HIS A 358 16.63 -8.90 12.78
C HIS A 358 16.86 -7.86 13.88
N PRO A 359 16.59 -6.57 13.59
CA PRO A 359 16.67 -5.52 14.60
C PRO A 359 15.60 -5.73 15.68
N LEU A 360 15.99 -5.60 16.96
CA LEU A 360 15.05 -5.52 18.06
C LEU A 360 14.64 -4.07 18.28
N PHE A 361 13.33 -3.80 18.21
CA PHE A 361 12.74 -2.46 18.40
C PHE A 361 12.33 -2.24 19.85
N THR A 362 13.31 -2.14 20.74
CA THR A 362 13.10 -1.83 22.17
C THR A 362 13.00 -0.33 22.42
N ALA A 363 12.46 0.08 23.57
CA ALA A 363 12.44 1.49 23.98
C ALA A 363 13.85 2.12 24.01
N ASP A 364 14.84 1.34 24.45
CA ASP A 364 16.26 1.71 24.44
C ASP A 364 16.81 1.92 23.03
N SER A 365 16.54 0.99 22.10
CA SER A 365 16.97 1.14 20.70
C SER A 365 16.34 2.36 20.04
N ALA A 366 15.06 2.64 20.33
CA ALA A 366 14.35 3.82 19.82
C ALA A 366 14.94 5.12 20.38
N ALA A 367 15.35 5.14 21.65
CA ALA A 367 16.06 6.28 22.25
C ALA A 367 17.43 6.50 21.59
N THR A 368 18.20 5.43 21.36
CA THR A 368 19.49 5.51 20.65
C THR A 368 19.30 6.02 19.22
N VAL A 369 18.32 5.53 18.48
CA VAL A 369 18.02 6.03 17.12
C VAL A 369 17.65 7.52 17.14
N ARG A 370 16.89 8.00 18.14
CA ARG A 370 16.64 9.44 18.31
C ARG A 370 17.94 10.22 18.50
N THR A 371 18.83 9.76 19.38
CA THR A 371 20.15 10.38 19.58
C THR A 371 20.97 10.39 18.29
N ILE A 372 20.96 9.29 17.52
CA ILE A 372 21.66 9.25 16.25
C ILE A 372 21.15 10.35 15.31
N LYS A 373 19.83 10.45 15.14
CA LYS A 373 19.20 11.44 14.26
C LYS A 373 19.44 12.88 14.70
N THR A 374 19.50 13.15 16.00
CA THR A 374 19.62 14.54 16.50
C THR A 374 21.05 15.01 16.69
N SER A 375 22.01 14.12 16.99
CA SER A 375 23.35 14.55 17.42
C SER A 375 24.53 13.76 16.87
N LEU A 376 24.33 12.55 16.31
CA LEU A 376 25.45 11.74 15.82
C LEU A 376 25.58 11.71 14.29
N GLN A 377 24.50 11.96 13.54
CA GLN A 377 24.57 12.05 12.08
C GLN A 377 25.57 13.12 11.62
N GLY A 378 26.58 12.71 10.85
CA GLY A 378 27.63 13.60 10.33
C GLY A 378 28.68 14.00 11.36
N LYS A 379 28.52 13.64 12.63
CA LYS A 379 29.52 13.92 13.67
C LYS A 379 30.80 13.18 13.33
N ASN A 380 31.91 13.91 13.24
CA ASN A 380 33.18 13.40 12.73
C ASN A 380 33.05 12.75 11.34
N ASN A 381 32.21 13.27 10.45
CA ASN A 381 32.05 12.72 9.09
C ASN A 381 31.58 11.25 9.03
N ILE A 382 30.97 10.74 10.11
CA ILE A 382 30.38 9.40 10.18
C ILE A 382 28.86 9.50 10.04
N TRP A 383 28.31 8.63 9.20
CA TRP A 383 26.88 8.57 8.90
C TRP A 383 26.37 7.16 9.16
N TYR A 384 25.17 7.05 9.71
CA TYR A 384 24.53 5.79 10.06
C TYR A 384 23.33 5.57 9.13
N ALA A 385 23.26 4.40 8.52
CA ALA A 385 22.17 4.02 7.63
C ALA A 385 21.76 2.56 7.88
N GLY A 386 20.47 2.27 7.76
CA GLY A 386 19.96 0.93 8.00
C GLY A 386 18.46 0.95 8.23
N ALA A 387 17.81 -0.18 7.94
CA ALA A 387 16.37 -0.33 8.14
C ALA A 387 15.95 -0.10 9.60
N TRP A 388 16.86 -0.37 10.54
CA TRP A 388 16.71 -0.14 11.97
C TRP A 388 16.61 1.34 12.38
N MET A 389 16.91 2.28 11.49
CA MET A 389 16.74 3.71 11.75
C MET A 389 15.26 4.14 11.80
N GLN A 390 14.33 3.27 11.39
CA GLN A 390 12.90 3.50 11.41
C GLN A 390 12.13 2.20 11.78
N ASN A 391 11.39 1.58 10.86
CA ASN A 391 10.48 0.46 11.18
C ASN A 391 11.01 -0.93 10.74
N GLY A 392 12.21 -1.03 10.18
CA GLY A 392 12.84 -2.31 9.80
C GLY A 392 12.58 -2.79 8.38
N PHE A 393 11.94 -1.98 7.53
CA PHE A 393 11.57 -2.34 6.16
C PHE A 393 12.69 -2.02 5.16
N HIS A 394 12.57 -2.57 3.95
CA HIS A 394 13.49 -2.21 2.87
C HIS A 394 13.35 -0.74 2.46
N GLU A 395 12.14 -0.16 2.58
CA GLU A 395 11.93 1.30 2.42
C GLU A 395 12.72 2.08 3.46
N ASP A 396 12.64 1.72 4.74
CA ASP A 396 13.37 2.40 5.82
C ASP A 396 14.89 2.37 5.60
N GLY A 397 15.39 1.21 5.14
CA GLY A 397 16.78 1.07 4.74
C GLY A 397 17.11 1.96 3.54
N PHE A 398 16.26 1.97 2.51
CA PHE A 398 16.47 2.79 1.33
C PHE A 398 16.45 4.30 1.65
N VAL A 399 15.50 4.75 2.48
CA VAL A 399 15.36 6.13 2.98
C VAL A 399 16.56 6.55 3.81
N SER A 400 16.96 5.75 4.80
CA SER A 400 18.16 6.07 5.60
C SER A 400 19.42 6.18 4.73
N GLY A 401 19.48 5.42 3.64
CA GLY A 401 20.53 5.56 2.64
C GLY A 401 20.52 6.90 1.90
N ILE A 402 19.33 7.41 1.52
CA ILE A 402 19.12 8.75 0.95
C ILE A 402 19.53 9.82 1.95
N GLU A 403 19.10 9.71 3.21
CA GLU A 403 19.42 10.66 4.28
C GLU A 403 20.94 10.75 4.53
N ALA A 404 21.64 9.61 4.55
CA ALA A 404 23.10 9.61 4.64
C ALA A 404 23.74 10.30 3.44
N ALA A 405 23.26 10.07 2.22
CA ALA A 405 23.78 10.74 1.02
C ALA A 405 23.52 12.26 1.04
N ARG A 406 22.32 12.70 1.46
CA ARG A 406 21.99 14.12 1.68
C ARG A 406 22.97 14.79 2.63
N GLY A 407 23.26 14.13 3.75
CA GLY A 407 24.18 14.63 4.76
C GLY A 407 25.62 14.71 4.26
N VAL A 408 26.14 13.62 3.66
CA VAL A 408 27.50 13.57 3.10
C VAL A 408 27.72 14.64 2.04
N LEU A 409 26.72 14.90 1.18
CA LEU A 409 26.83 15.87 0.09
C LEU A 409 26.46 17.30 0.51
N ASP A 410 25.93 17.49 1.72
CA ASP A 410 25.27 18.72 2.17
C ASP A 410 24.18 19.20 1.18
N ARG A 411 23.34 18.26 0.74
CA ARG A 411 22.32 18.46 -0.30
C ARG A 411 20.93 18.03 0.20
N PRO A 412 20.27 18.83 1.06
CA PRO A 412 18.93 18.51 1.56
C PRO A 412 17.86 18.48 0.46
N ASP A 413 18.15 19.07 -0.71
CA ASP A 413 17.28 19.11 -1.89
C ASP A 413 17.20 17.78 -2.67
N ILE A 414 18.09 16.81 -2.42
CA ILE A 414 17.97 15.46 -3.02
C ILE A 414 16.59 14.94 -2.65
N PRO A 415 15.70 14.54 -3.59
CA PRO A 415 14.33 14.16 -3.25
C PRO A 415 14.25 13.00 -2.25
N LEU A 416 13.33 13.13 -1.29
CA LEU A 416 12.92 12.07 -0.37
C LEU A 416 11.40 12.12 -0.28
N LEU A 417 10.75 11.08 -0.78
CA LEU A 417 9.30 10.95 -0.73
C LEU A 417 8.90 10.57 0.70
N PRO A 418 7.88 11.22 1.30
CA PRO A 418 7.35 10.74 2.56
C PRO A 418 6.72 9.36 2.33
N PRO A 419 6.82 8.42 3.30
CA PRO A 419 5.94 7.25 3.29
C PRO A 419 4.49 7.76 3.23
N GLU A 420 3.64 7.21 2.36
CA GLU A 420 2.22 7.61 2.31
C GLU A 420 1.50 7.29 3.64
N ASN A 421 2.18 6.66 4.60
CA ASN A 421 1.64 6.20 5.88
C ASN A 421 1.43 7.25 6.96
N ASP A 422 2.17 8.37 6.96
CA ASP A 422 1.74 9.52 7.79
C ASP A 422 0.36 10.03 7.31
N THR A 423 0.00 9.69 6.08
CA THR A 423 -1.20 10.11 5.38
C THR A 423 -2.14 8.95 5.06
N TYR A 424 -1.80 7.75 5.56
CA TYR A 424 -2.64 6.55 5.51
C TYR A 424 -3.70 6.71 6.59
N ASN A 425 -4.66 7.55 6.23
CA ASN A 425 -6.01 7.47 6.73
C ASN A 425 -6.73 6.63 5.67
N PRO A 426 -6.88 5.31 5.84
CA PRO A 426 -7.71 4.53 4.94
C PRO A 426 -9.13 5.04 5.10
N VAL A 427 -9.50 6.00 4.27
CA VAL A 427 -10.88 6.40 4.12
C VAL A 427 -11.47 5.31 3.24
N TRP A 428 -12.23 4.38 3.80
CA TRP A 428 -13.25 3.70 3.01
C TRP A 428 -14.57 3.84 3.72
N HIS A 429 -15.47 4.59 3.10
CA HIS A 429 -16.79 4.86 3.64
C HIS A 429 -17.82 4.50 2.59
N THR A 430 -18.85 3.78 3.00
CA THR A 430 -20.07 3.75 2.20
C THR A 430 -20.82 5.05 2.46
N MET A 431 -21.18 5.72 1.38
CA MET A 431 -21.91 6.97 1.34
C MET A 431 -23.34 6.67 0.88
N LEU A 432 -24.31 6.90 1.76
CA LEU A 432 -25.73 6.63 1.53
C LEU A 432 -26.49 7.92 1.27
N GLY A 433 -27.48 7.86 0.39
CA GLY A 433 -28.35 8.99 0.15
C GLY A 433 -29.36 8.71 -0.95
N SER A 434 -29.62 9.69 -1.80
CA SER A 434 -30.54 9.49 -2.91
C SER A 434 -30.21 10.34 -4.12
N THR A 435 -30.66 9.86 -5.28
CA THR A 435 -30.68 10.60 -6.53
C THR A 435 -32.09 11.06 -6.84
N ASN A 436 -32.21 12.24 -7.43
CA ASN A 436 -33.45 12.77 -7.98
C ASN A 436 -33.23 13.10 -9.45
N HIS A 437 -34.05 12.54 -10.31
CA HIS A 437 -34.05 12.81 -11.74
C HIS A 437 -35.36 13.45 -12.14
N VAL A 438 -35.29 14.63 -12.74
CA VAL A 438 -36.41 15.35 -13.32
C VAL A 438 -36.10 15.62 -14.78
N ARG A 439 -37.01 15.21 -15.65
CA ARG A 439 -37.03 15.53 -17.07
C ARG A 439 -38.23 16.42 -17.33
N THR A 440 -38.00 17.56 -17.97
CA THR A 440 -39.04 18.51 -18.37
C THR A 440 -39.43 18.34 -19.83
N LYS A 441 -38.46 18.02 -20.71
CA LYS A 441 -38.68 17.78 -22.14
C LYS A 441 -38.13 16.42 -22.59
N PRO A 442 -38.72 15.75 -23.61
CA PRO A 442 -39.93 16.16 -24.34
C PRO A 442 -41.24 15.95 -23.53
N LYS A 443 -41.22 15.08 -22.52
CA LYS A 443 -42.35 14.83 -21.61
C LYS A 443 -41.86 14.91 -20.16
N GLU A 444 -42.73 15.39 -19.28
CA GLU A 444 -42.42 15.45 -17.86
C GLU A 444 -42.33 14.03 -17.27
N HIS A 445 -41.20 13.75 -16.62
CA HIS A 445 -40.98 12.51 -15.89
C HIS A 445 -40.03 12.76 -14.73
N LYS A 446 -40.40 12.30 -13.55
CA LYS A 446 -39.59 12.45 -12.34
C LYS A 446 -39.52 11.14 -11.57
N PHE A 447 -38.36 10.85 -11.02
CA PHE A 447 -38.18 9.72 -10.11
C PHE A 447 -37.06 10.01 -9.11
N LYS A 448 -37.16 9.35 -7.96
CA LYS A 448 -36.17 9.39 -6.89
C LYS A 448 -35.77 7.96 -6.56
N SER A 449 -34.48 7.70 -6.39
CA SER A 449 -33.98 6.38 -5.99
C SER A 449 -32.93 6.50 -4.89
N SER A 450 -32.85 5.46 -4.05
CA SER A 450 -31.81 5.35 -3.04
C SER A 450 -30.45 5.15 -3.70
N LEU A 451 -29.42 5.77 -3.14
CA LEU A 451 -28.06 5.76 -3.65
C LEU A 451 -27.11 5.22 -2.57
N ALA A 452 -26.23 4.31 -2.97
CA ALA A 452 -25.10 3.88 -2.18
C ALA A 452 -23.85 3.96 -3.07
N MET A 453 -22.87 4.73 -2.63
CA MET A 453 -21.57 4.89 -3.28
C MET A 453 -20.46 4.61 -2.27
N ASP A 454 -19.26 4.40 -2.77
CA ASP A 454 -18.06 4.14 -1.98
C ASP A 454 -17.10 5.33 -2.13
N TYR A 455 -16.70 5.89 -1.00
CA TYR A 455 -15.68 6.94 -0.88
C TYR A 455 -14.38 6.30 -0.42
N PHE A 456 -13.30 6.38 -1.20
CA PHE A 456 -12.00 5.87 -0.78
C PHE A 456 -10.78 6.56 -1.39
N SER A 457 -9.61 6.42 -0.73
CA SER A 457 -8.33 6.90 -1.27
C SER A 457 -7.85 6.01 -2.43
N LEU A 458 -7.34 6.59 -3.52
CA LEU A 458 -6.74 5.82 -4.61
C LEU A 458 -5.43 5.12 -4.21
N SER A 459 -4.81 5.51 -3.10
CA SER A 459 -3.70 4.76 -2.49
C SER A 459 -4.17 3.50 -1.75
N SER A 460 -5.47 3.37 -1.44
CA SER A 460 -6.05 2.23 -0.71
C SER A 460 -7.30 1.73 -1.43
N LEU A 461 -7.08 0.92 -2.48
CA LEU A 461 -8.15 0.44 -3.34
C LEU A 461 -8.99 -0.64 -2.64
N PRO A 462 -10.33 -0.51 -2.56
CA PRO A 462 -11.19 -1.54 -2.00
C PRO A 462 -11.07 -2.84 -2.80
N ASN A 463 -10.67 -3.93 -2.15
CA ASN A 463 -10.56 -5.25 -2.76
C ASN A 463 -11.40 -6.30 -2.01
N GLY A 464 -12.67 -5.97 -1.79
CA GLY A 464 -13.61 -6.87 -1.12
C GLY A 464 -14.15 -7.97 -2.01
N TRP A 465 -14.69 -9.02 -1.38
CA TRP A 465 -15.31 -10.13 -2.08
C TRP A 465 -16.65 -9.72 -2.73
N ILE A 466 -17.50 -8.98 -2.01
CA ILE A 466 -18.77 -8.44 -2.54
C ILE A 466 -18.50 -7.26 -3.47
N ARG A 467 -17.85 -6.22 -2.95
CA ARG A 467 -17.52 -4.97 -3.65
C ARG A 467 -16.02 -4.84 -3.81
N ARG A 468 -15.55 -4.69 -5.04
CA ARG A 468 -14.14 -4.41 -5.33
C ARG A 468 -13.98 -3.37 -6.40
N PHE A 469 -12.86 -2.67 -6.31
CA PHE A 469 -12.32 -1.85 -7.36
C PHE A 469 -11.81 -2.75 -8.49
N ARG A 470 -12.22 -2.45 -9.72
CA ARG A 470 -11.66 -3.04 -10.93
C ARG A 470 -11.18 -1.92 -11.82
N ARG A 471 -9.89 -1.93 -12.14
CA ARG A 471 -9.25 -0.84 -12.87
C ARG A 471 -9.94 -0.53 -14.21
N GLY A 472 -10.45 -1.54 -14.92
CA GLY A 472 -11.16 -1.36 -16.21
C GLY A 472 -12.52 -0.64 -16.12
N ASP A 473 -13.11 -0.54 -14.92
CA ASP A 473 -14.41 0.14 -14.72
C ASP A 473 -14.29 1.67 -14.77
N TYR A 474 -13.08 2.21 -14.78
CA TYR A 474 -12.76 3.64 -14.74
C TYR A 474 -11.97 4.09 -15.97
N PHE A 475 -11.95 5.39 -16.24
CA PHE A 475 -11.27 5.98 -17.40
C PHE A 475 -9.74 5.74 -17.43
N GLY A 476 -9.14 6.01 -18.60
CA GLY A 476 -7.70 5.89 -18.84
C GLY A 476 -7.25 4.47 -19.12
N ASP A 477 -5.94 4.30 -19.37
CA ASP A 477 -5.32 3.00 -19.66
C ASP A 477 -5.41 2.08 -18.41
N PRO A 478 -6.04 0.90 -18.52
CA PRO A 478 -6.09 -0.06 -17.42
C PRO A 478 -4.73 -0.61 -16.98
N GLY A 479 -3.68 -0.50 -17.80
CA GLY A 479 -2.31 -0.85 -17.44
C GLY A 479 -1.62 0.18 -16.54
N LEU A 480 -2.19 1.38 -16.38
CA LEU A 480 -1.67 2.42 -15.50
C LEU A 480 -2.50 2.55 -14.22
N PRO A 481 -1.88 2.91 -13.08
CA PRO A 481 -2.62 3.28 -11.87
C PRO A 481 -3.64 4.40 -12.15
N LEU A 482 -4.85 4.27 -11.60
CA LEU A 482 -5.91 5.27 -11.79
C LEU A 482 -5.50 6.64 -11.22
N ASP A 483 -4.76 6.66 -10.11
CA ASP A 483 -4.19 7.88 -9.53
C ASP A 483 -3.37 8.67 -10.56
N ARG A 484 -2.45 7.99 -11.27
CA ARG A 484 -1.64 8.61 -12.32
C ARG A 484 -2.49 9.14 -13.47
N CYS A 485 -3.55 8.43 -13.85
CA CYS A 485 -4.48 8.88 -14.90
C CYS A 485 -5.21 10.16 -14.48
N VAL A 486 -5.69 10.24 -13.23
CA VAL A 486 -6.35 11.43 -12.68
C VAL A 486 -5.41 12.62 -12.64
N ARG A 487 -4.20 12.45 -12.11
CA ARG A 487 -3.20 13.53 -12.04
C ARG A 487 -2.81 14.02 -13.43
N SER A 488 -2.68 13.12 -14.41
CA SER A 488 -2.38 13.48 -15.79
C SER A 488 -3.50 14.31 -16.42
N VAL A 489 -4.77 13.99 -16.14
CA VAL A 489 -5.91 14.79 -16.60
C VAL A 489 -5.89 16.19 -15.98
N VAL A 490 -5.61 16.30 -14.68
CA VAL A 490 -5.49 17.62 -14.03
C VAL A 490 -4.32 18.41 -14.61
N ALA A 491 -3.18 17.77 -14.86
CA ALA A 491 -2.05 18.42 -15.50
C ALA A 491 -2.39 18.91 -16.92
N GLN A 492 -3.13 18.13 -17.70
CA GLN A 492 -3.56 18.49 -19.04
C GLN A 492 -4.59 19.64 -19.05
N GLN A 493 -5.58 19.61 -18.15
CA GLN A 493 -6.69 20.58 -18.15
C GLN A 493 -6.39 21.85 -17.34
N CYS A 494 -5.50 21.78 -16.35
CA CYS A 494 -5.22 22.88 -15.41
C CYS A 494 -3.74 23.27 -15.34
N GLY A 495 -2.84 22.57 -16.04
CA GLY A 495 -1.40 22.87 -16.05
C GLY A 495 -0.65 22.52 -14.75
N VAL A 496 -1.28 21.79 -13.83
CA VAL A 496 -0.72 21.44 -12.52
C VAL A 496 -0.80 19.94 -12.31
N PHE A 497 0.30 19.31 -11.91
CA PHE A 497 0.29 17.92 -11.44
C PHE A 497 0.02 17.91 -9.94
N PRO A 498 -1.14 17.42 -9.46
CA PRO A 498 -1.45 17.41 -8.03
C PRO A 498 -0.41 16.63 -7.24
N ALA A 499 -0.04 17.11 -6.06
CA ALA A 499 0.93 16.46 -5.17
C ALA A 499 0.27 15.73 -3.98
N GLY A 500 -0.91 16.19 -3.52
CA GLY A 500 -1.62 15.59 -2.39
C GLY A 500 -2.35 14.28 -2.73
N ALA A 501 -3.13 13.79 -1.76
CA ALA A 501 -3.93 12.57 -1.93
C ALA A 501 -5.01 12.74 -3.02
N VAL A 502 -5.44 11.63 -3.62
CA VAL A 502 -6.60 11.59 -4.52
C VAL A 502 -7.62 10.62 -3.94
N ASP A 503 -8.76 11.14 -3.50
CA ASP A 503 -9.89 10.33 -3.06
C ASP A 503 -10.94 10.19 -4.17
N LEU A 504 -11.73 9.14 -4.12
CA LEU A 504 -12.70 8.77 -5.15
C LEU A 504 -14.05 8.42 -4.50
N LEU A 505 -15.12 9.10 -4.91
CA LEU A 505 -16.50 8.72 -4.64
C LEU A 505 -17.13 8.10 -5.90
N THR A 506 -17.48 6.82 -5.83
CA THR A 506 -17.90 6.05 -7.01
C THR A 506 -18.80 4.86 -6.68
N HIS A 507 -19.35 4.20 -7.71
CA HIS A 507 -19.79 2.81 -7.60
C HIS A 507 -18.62 1.84 -7.80
N LEU A 508 -18.59 0.77 -7.00
CA LEU A 508 -17.68 -0.37 -7.15
C LEU A 508 -18.37 -1.53 -7.88
N SER A 509 -17.58 -2.42 -8.47
CA SER A 509 -18.08 -3.68 -9.01
C SER A 509 -18.61 -4.55 -7.86
N ALA A 510 -19.90 -4.89 -7.90
CA ALA A 510 -20.57 -5.79 -6.97
C ALA A 510 -20.89 -7.12 -7.65
N TYR A 511 -20.45 -8.25 -7.10
CA TYR A 511 -20.65 -9.59 -7.69
C TYR A 511 -20.18 -9.69 -9.16
N GLY A 512 -19.18 -8.90 -9.53
CA GLY A 512 -18.63 -8.84 -10.87
C GLY A 512 -19.38 -7.98 -11.88
N TYR A 513 -20.46 -7.31 -11.46
CA TYR A 513 -21.20 -6.35 -12.25
C TYR A 513 -21.00 -4.92 -11.73
N CYS A 514 -20.74 -3.98 -12.62
CA CYS A 514 -20.54 -2.57 -12.28
C CYS A 514 -21.50 -1.69 -13.09
N PHE A 515 -22.32 -0.91 -12.40
CA PHE A 515 -23.11 0.17 -12.99
C PHE A 515 -22.62 1.47 -12.37
N ASN A 516 -21.75 2.19 -13.09
CA ASN A 516 -21.07 3.37 -12.60
C ASN A 516 -21.28 4.57 -13.55
N PRO A 517 -22.40 5.30 -13.44
CA PRO A 517 -22.71 6.41 -14.35
C PRO A 517 -21.91 7.68 -14.07
N ILE A 518 -21.42 7.86 -12.83
CA ILE A 518 -20.67 9.04 -12.42
C ILE A 518 -19.70 8.73 -11.27
N SER A 519 -18.50 9.28 -11.36
CA SER A 519 -17.46 9.21 -10.34
C SER A 519 -16.87 10.58 -10.08
N PHE A 520 -16.53 10.87 -8.82
CA PHE A 520 -15.92 12.12 -8.39
C PHE A 520 -14.56 11.85 -7.77
N TYR A 521 -13.53 12.48 -8.30
CA TYR A 521 -12.18 12.44 -7.76
C TYR A 521 -11.84 13.76 -7.09
N PHE A 522 -11.48 13.70 -5.82
CA PHE A 522 -11.10 14.84 -5.01
C PHE A 522 -9.57 14.86 -4.92
N CYS A 523 -8.94 15.78 -5.64
CA CYS A 523 -7.50 15.98 -5.60
C CYS A 523 -7.18 16.99 -4.50
N TRP A 524 -6.57 16.51 -3.42
CA TRP A 524 -6.20 17.30 -2.26
C TRP A 524 -4.91 18.09 -2.51
N ASN A 525 -4.77 19.23 -1.84
CA ASN A 525 -3.57 20.07 -1.88
C ASN A 525 -2.37 19.36 -1.24
N ASP A 526 -2.64 18.61 -0.18
CA ASP A 526 -1.68 17.86 0.61
C ASP A 526 -2.27 16.48 0.96
N SER A 527 -1.46 15.68 1.61
CA SER A 527 -1.85 14.33 1.99
C SER A 527 -2.66 14.28 3.30
N ASP A 528 -2.68 15.38 4.06
CA ASP A 528 -3.51 15.58 5.25
C ASP A 528 -4.96 15.98 4.91
N ARG A 529 -5.28 16.14 3.62
CA ARG A 529 -6.62 16.46 3.10
C ARG A 529 -7.16 17.77 3.67
N THR A 530 -6.32 18.79 3.75
CA THR A 530 -6.75 20.08 4.32
C THR A 530 -7.66 20.86 3.36
N ARG A 531 -7.44 20.75 2.04
CA ARG A 531 -8.25 21.42 1.01
C ARG A 531 -8.30 20.62 -0.29
N VAL A 532 -9.49 20.52 -0.91
CA VAL A 532 -9.62 19.99 -2.27
C VAL A 532 -9.24 21.08 -3.27
N ASP A 533 -8.13 20.87 -4.00
CA ASP A 533 -7.67 21.80 -5.03
C ASP A 533 -8.38 21.59 -6.36
N PHE A 534 -8.67 20.34 -6.71
CA PHE A 534 -9.35 20.00 -7.96
C PHE A 534 -10.41 18.92 -7.76
N LEU A 535 -11.58 19.13 -8.36
CA LEU A 535 -12.64 18.14 -8.48
C LEU A 535 -12.66 17.61 -9.92
N VAL A 536 -12.29 16.35 -10.13
CA VAL A 536 -12.41 15.69 -11.42
C VAL A 536 -13.69 14.86 -11.44
N ILE A 537 -14.48 15.00 -12.49
CA ILE A 537 -15.74 14.28 -12.63
C ILE A 537 -15.66 13.42 -13.88
N GLU A 538 -15.82 12.11 -13.70
CA GLU A 538 -16.00 11.14 -14.77
C GLU A 538 -17.49 10.89 -14.93
N VAL A 539 -18.01 11.04 -16.15
CA VAL A 539 -19.38 10.65 -16.49
C VAL A 539 -19.31 9.55 -17.55
N THR A 540 -19.90 8.40 -17.23
CA THR A 540 -20.03 7.26 -18.13
C THR A 540 -21.45 7.19 -18.66
N ASN A 541 -21.59 7.28 -19.98
CA ASN A 541 -22.85 7.12 -20.67
C ASN A 541 -23.21 5.63 -20.79
N ILE A 542 -24.18 5.16 -20.01
CA ILE A 542 -24.67 3.79 -20.06
C ILE A 542 -25.99 3.78 -20.87
N PRO A 543 -26.14 2.96 -21.93
CA PRO A 543 -25.40 1.72 -22.21
C PRO A 543 -24.19 1.82 -23.17
N TRP A 544 -23.91 2.98 -23.76
CA TRP A 544 -22.90 3.09 -24.84
C TRP A 544 -21.43 3.11 -24.37
N MET A 545 -21.19 3.11 -23.05
CA MET A 545 -19.88 3.07 -22.39
C MET A 545 -18.91 4.20 -22.80
N GLN A 546 -19.42 5.28 -23.37
CA GLN A 546 -18.64 6.49 -23.67
C GLN A 546 -18.38 7.26 -22.37
N ARG A 547 -17.15 7.73 -22.18
CA ARG A 547 -16.73 8.47 -20.98
C ARG A 547 -16.32 9.88 -21.35
N THR A 548 -16.68 10.84 -20.51
CA THR A 548 -16.15 12.21 -20.55
C THR A 548 -15.60 12.57 -19.19
N ILE A 549 -14.55 13.37 -19.17
CA ILE A 549 -13.85 13.76 -17.94
C ILE A 549 -13.67 15.26 -17.95
N PHE A 550 -14.00 15.91 -16.84
CA PHE A 550 -13.80 17.34 -16.67
C PHE A 550 -13.26 17.65 -15.28
N THR A 551 -12.35 18.61 -15.22
CA THR A 551 -11.73 19.11 -14.00
C THR A 551 -12.25 20.49 -13.66
N ILE A 552 -12.68 20.68 -12.41
CA ILE A 552 -13.07 21.96 -11.82
C ILE A 552 -11.97 22.36 -10.84
N ASP A 553 -11.47 23.59 -10.97
CA ASP A 553 -10.54 24.20 -10.00
C ASP A 553 -11.33 24.72 -8.78
N THR A 554 -11.11 24.08 -7.63
CA THR A 554 -11.89 24.33 -6.41
C THR A 554 -11.11 25.08 -5.35
N ARG A 555 -9.88 25.51 -5.65
CA ARG A 555 -8.96 26.19 -4.70
C ARG A 555 -9.58 27.41 -4.01
N LYS A 556 -10.50 28.10 -4.69
CA LYS A 556 -11.17 29.30 -4.19
C LYS A 556 -12.47 29.02 -3.43
N ASN A 557 -13.14 27.91 -3.71
CA ASN A 557 -14.51 27.66 -3.28
C ASN A 557 -14.80 26.16 -3.09
N VAL A 558 -15.14 25.77 -1.86
CA VAL A 558 -15.65 24.42 -1.53
C VAL A 558 -17.10 24.20 -1.99
N ARG A 559 -17.80 25.29 -2.37
CA ARG A 559 -19.15 25.31 -2.94
C ARG A 559 -19.12 26.16 -4.20
N GLY A 560 -19.53 25.60 -5.33
CA GLY A 560 -19.40 26.31 -6.59
C GLY A 560 -20.35 25.87 -7.66
N LYS A 561 -20.24 26.56 -8.80
CA LYS A 561 -20.95 26.27 -10.04
C LYS A 561 -19.95 26.29 -11.19
N ASP A 562 -20.11 25.35 -12.11
CA ASP A 562 -19.33 25.27 -13.34
C ASP A 562 -20.28 25.06 -14.53
N VAL A 563 -19.96 25.64 -15.68
CA VAL A 563 -20.77 25.51 -16.90
C VAL A 563 -19.92 24.91 -18.00
N ARG A 564 -20.43 23.86 -18.64
CA ARG A 564 -19.73 23.14 -19.72
C ARG A 564 -20.67 22.91 -20.88
N ALA A 565 -20.14 22.94 -22.11
CA ALA A 565 -20.85 22.40 -23.25
C ALA A 565 -21.17 20.92 -22.99
N LYS A 566 -22.40 20.48 -23.27
CA LYS A 566 -22.84 19.11 -23.02
C LYS A 566 -22.11 18.14 -23.94
N PRO A 567 -21.24 17.27 -23.41
CA PRO A 567 -20.33 16.49 -24.24
C PRO A 567 -20.91 15.14 -24.69
N LEU A 568 -21.97 14.65 -24.03
CA LEU A 568 -22.45 13.27 -24.19
C LEU A 568 -23.97 13.13 -24.27
N HIS A 569 -24.40 12.12 -25.02
CA HIS A 569 -25.79 11.68 -25.13
C HIS A 569 -26.17 10.74 -23.98
N VAL A 570 -26.50 11.28 -22.82
CA VAL A 570 -26.68 10.51 -21.56
C VAL A 570 -28.03 9.78 -21.39
N SER A 571 -28.92 9.81 -22.37
CA SER A 571 -30.20 9.07 -22.30
C SER A 571 -30.81 8.84 -23.68
N PRO A 572 -31.22 7.61 -24.03
CA PRO A 572 -31.89 7.32 -25.29
C PRO A 572 -33.18 8.12 -25.50
N PHE A 573 -33.85 8.56 -24.44
CA PHE A 573 -35.09 9.32 -24.58
C PHE A 573 -34.87 10.83 -24.70
N ASN A 574 -33.62 11.31 -24.63
CA ASN A 574 -33.25 12.70 -24.87
C ASN A 574 -32.70 12.84 -26.30
N PRO A 575 -32.92 13.99 -26.95
CA PRO A 575 -32.18 14.31 -28.17
C PRO A 575 -30.66 14.25 -27.92
N PRO A 576 -29.87 13.78 -28.91
CA PRO A 576 -28.41 13.90 -28.88
C PRO A 576 -27.97 15.37 -28.70
N PRO A 577 -26.79 15.62 -28.11
CA PRO A 577 -26.23 16.96 -28.06
C PRO A 577 -26.03 17.52 -29.47
N ASP A 578 -26.44 18.76 -29.68
CA ASP A 578 -26.35 19.48 -30.97
C ASP A 578 -25.43 20.72 -30.89
N GLY A 579 -24.61 20.78 -29.84
CA GLY A 579 -23.71 21.93 -29.59
C GLY A 579 -24.39 23.12 -28.90
N GLU A 580 -25.71 23.18 -28.83
CA GLU A 580 -26.46 24.26 -28.17
C GLU A 580 -26.82 23.97 -26.70
N GLN A 581 -26.40 22.81 -26.21
CA GLN A 581 -26.74 22.34 -24.87
C GLN A 581 -25.58 22.57 -23.89
N GLU A 582 -25.92 23.00 -22.69
CA GLU A 582 -24.97 23.24 -21.60
C GLU A 582 -25.33 22.40 -20.37
N TRP A 583 -24.32 22.00 -19.61
CA TRP A 583 -24.43 21.44 -18.27
C TRP A 583 -24.01 22.49 -17.25
N HIS A 584 -24.94 22.84 -16.37
CA HIS A 584 -24.67 23.63 -15.17
C HIS A 584 -24.48 22.66 -14.01
N ILE A 585 -23.23 22.51 -13.57
CA ILE A 585 -22.83 21.64 -12.48
C ILE A 585 -22.75 22.49 -11.22
N SER A 586 -23.43 22.09 -10.15
CA SER A 586 -23.31 22.68 -8.82
C SER A 586 -22.81 21.63 -7.85
N TYR A 587 -21.88 21.99 -6.96
CA TYR A 587 -21.28 21.06 -6.00
C TYR A 587 -21.16 21.69 -4.62
N ASP A 588 -21.28 20.86 -3.58
CA ASP A 588 -21.00 21.22 -2.17
C ASP A 588 -20.11 20.15 -1.54
N MET A 589 -18.89 20.55 -1.18
CA MET A 589 -17.86 19.74 -0.54
C MET A 589 -17.54 20.22 0.89
N GLY A 590 -18.30 21.17 1.44
CA GLY A 590 -17.97 21.81 2.72
C GLY A 590 -17.98 20.88 3.94
N GLN A 591 -18.49 19.66 3.80
CA GLN A 591 -18.50 18.63 4.84
C GLN A 591 -17.90 17.31 4.34
N LEU A 592 -17.03 17.30 3.33
CA LEU A 592 -16.34 16.08 2.91
C LEU A 592 -15.44 15.55 4.05
N PRO A 593 -15.30 14.21 4.25
CA PRO A 593 -15.99 13.11 3.57
C PRO A 593 -17.37 12.77 4.16
N GLU A 594 -17.86 13.50 5.16
CA GLU A 594 -19.13 13.22 5.85
C GLU A 594 -20.36 13.44 4.98
N LYS A 595 -20.34 14.44 4.09
CA LYS A 595 -21.40 14.70 3.11
C LYS A 595 -20.86 15.26 1.81
N PHE A 596 -21.54 14.91 0.72
CA PHE A 596 -21.29 15.46 -0.60
C PHE A 596 -22.60 15.64 -1.37
N GLN A 597 -22.70 16.73 -2.13
CA GLN A 597 -23.84 16.99 -3.00
C GLN A 597 -23.37 17.46 -4.37
N CYS A 598 -24.02 16.95 -5.41
CA CYS A 598 -23.79 17.39 -6.78
C CYS A 598 -25.13 17.49 -7.51
N THR A 599 -25.30 18.54 -8.30
CA THR A 599 -26.47 18.75 -9.16
C THR A 599 -26.00 19.10 -10.57
N VAL A 600 -26.54 18.42 -11.56
CA VAL A 600 -26.30 18.68 -12.98
C VAL A 600 -27.61 19.06 -13.64
N VAL A 601 -27.67 20.29 -14.15
CA VAL A 601 -28.80 20.80 -14.92
C VAL A 601 -28.39 20.91 -16.39
N SER A 602 -29.06 20.16 -17.28
CA SER A 602 -28.90 20.35 -18.71
C SER A 602 -29.87 21.43 -19.18
N LYS A 603 -29.32 22.47 -19.83
CA LYS A 603 -30.09 23.54 -20.47
C LYS A 603 -29.84 23.56 -21.97
N ARG A 604 -30.81 24.09 -22.72
CA ARG A 604 -30.68 24.42 -24.14
C ARG A 604 -31.34 25.79 -24.34
N GLN A 605 -30.62 26.78 -24.86
CA GLN A 605 -31.14 28.14 -25.05
C GLN A 605 -31.83 28.72 -23.78
N GLY A 606 -31.27 28.44 -22.59
CA GLY A 606 -31.83 28.87 -21.31
C GLY A 606 -32.91 27.95 -20.70
N ASP A 607 -33.57 27.12 -21.52
CA ASP A 607 -34.59 26.17 -21.07
C ASP A 607 -33.99 24.92 -20.43
N THR A 608 -34.39 24.62 -19.19
CA THR A 608 -34.04 23.36 -18.52
C THR A 608 -34.66 22.18 -19.26
N GLN A 609 -33.83 21.20 -19.62
CA GLN A 609 -34.21 19.95 -20.28
C GLN A 609 -34.26 18.79 -19.28
N THR A 610 -33.21 18.67 -18.48
CA THR A 610 -33.09 17.65 -17.43
C THR A 610 -32.37 18.21 -16.22
N HIS A 611 -32.74 17.69 -15.06
CA HIS A 611 -32.16 18.00 -13.77
C HIS A 611 -31.87 16.67 -13.07
N ALA A 612 -30.61 16.45 -12.72
CA ALA A 612 -30.18 15.31 -11.93
C ALA A 612 -29.46 15.83 -10.70
N SER A 613 -29.90 15.44 -9.51
CA SER A 613 -29.22 15.79 -8.27
C SER A 613 -28.95 14.55 -7.44
N MET A 614 -27.81 14.56 -6.75
CA MET A 614 -27.44 13.55 -5.78
C MET A 614 -27.00 14.23 -4.49
N HIS A 615 -27.37 13.61 -3.38
CA HIS A 615 -26.83 13.92 -2.07
C HIS A 615 -26.49 12.62 -1.38
N VAL A 616 -25.32 12.57 -0.77
CA VAL A 616 -24.85 11.42 -0.01
C VAL A 616 -24.25 11.87 1.32
N ARG A 617 -24.38 11.02 2.33
CA ARG A 617 -23.75 11.15 3.64
C ARG A 617 -23.04 9.86 4.02
N ARG A 618 -22.06 9.94 4.89
CA ARG A 618 -21.43 8.76 5.47
C ARG A 618 -22.47 7.86 6.15
N ALA A 619 -22.37 6.55 5.88
CA ALA A 619 -23.17 5.52 6.53
C ALA A 619 -22.72 5.32 7.98
N GLY A 620 -23.68 5.09 8.89
CA GLY A 620 -23.36 4.56 10.22
C GLY A 620 -23.02 3.06 10.17
N ASP A 621 -22.37 2.54 11.22
CA ASP A 621 -21.86 1.16 11.29
C ASP A 621 -22.94 0.10 11.00
N ARG A 622 -24.16 0.29 11.51
CA ARG A 622 -25.29 -0.62 11.27
C ARG A 622 -25.85 -0.55 9.84
N GLU A 623 -25.79 0.63 9.22
CA GLU A 623 -26.27 0.84 7.84
C GLU A 623 -25.28 0.22 6.84
N TRP A 624 -23.97 0.33 7.12
CA TRP A 624 -22.93 -0.26 6.27
C TRP A 624 -23.15 -1.76 6.05
N GLY A 625 -23.42 -2.54 7.10
CA GLY A 625 -23.64 -3.98 6.97
C GLY A 625 -24.81 -4.35 6.07
N LEU A 626 -25.89 -3.57 6.09
CA LEU A 626 -27.08 -3.78 5.25
C LEU A 626 -26.77 -3.48 3.77
N TRP A 627 -26.07 -2.37 3.50
CA TRP A 627 -25.80 -1.92 2.13
C TRP A 627 -24.58 -2.57 1.51
N ALA A 628 -23.69 -3.16 2.29
CA ALA A 628 -22.50 -3.85 1.78
C ALA A 628 -22.82 -5.09 0.95
N VAL A 629 -23.96 -5.75 1.20
CA VAL A 629 -24.40 -7.01 0.56
C VAL A 629 -25.47 -6.82 -0.51
N LEU A 630 -26.09 -5.64 -0.60
CA LEU A 630 -27.16 -5.41 -1.56
C LEU A 630 -26.58 -5.22 -2.97
N PRO A 631 -27.11 -5.91 -4.00
CA PRO A 631 -26.71 -5.71 -5.39
C PRO A 631 -27.34 -4.40 -5.91
N GLN A 632 -26.96 -3.26 -5.34
CA GLN A 632 -27.52 -1.94 -5.64
C GLN A 632 -27.48 -1.65 -7.14
N SER A 633 -26.38 -2.01 -7.80
CA SER A 633 -26.20 -1.90 -9.25
C SER A 633 -27.31 -2.63 -10.02
N VAL A 634 -27.74 -3.82 -9.57
CA VAL A 634 -28.83 -4.58 -10.19
C VAL A 634 -30.18 -3.90 -9.95
N ILE A 635 -30.44 -3.46 -8.72
CA ILE A 635 -31.69 -2.76 -8.36
C ILE A 635 -31.84 -1.47 -9.17
N VAL A 636 -30.78 -0.67 -9.26
CA VAL A 636 -30.78 0.59 -10.02
C VAL A 636 -31.01 0.33 -11.51
N VAL A 637 -30.36 -0.68 -12.09
CA VAL A 637 -30.56 -1.05 -13.50
C VAL A 637 -32.00 -1.48 -13.76
N LEU A 638 -32.60 -2.30 -12.89
CA LEU A 638 -34.00 -2.69 -13.01
C LEU A 638 -34.93 -1.46 -12.96
N LEU A 639 -34.70 -0.56 -12.00
CA LEU A 639 -35.48 0.69 -11.89
C LEU A 639 -35.34 1.57 -13.13
N ILE A 640 -34.14 1.69 -13.70
CA ILE A 640 -33.93 2.45 -14.95
C ILE A 640 -34.76 1.86 -16.09
N HIS A 641 -34.83 0.54 -16.23
CA HIS A 641 -35.64 -0.11 -17.26
C HIS A 641 -37.15 0.08 -17.02
N VAL A 642 -37.61 0.06 -15.76
CA VAL A 642 -38.99 0.39 -15.40
C VAL A 642 -39.33 1.84 -15.77
N HIS A 643 -38.46 2.79 -15.49
CA HIS A 643 -38.65 4.20 -15.88
C HIS A 643 -38.57 4.41 -17.39
N ALA A 644 -37.70 3.68 -18.10
CA ALA A 644 -37.66 3.65 -19.56
C ALA A 644 -38.99 3.15 -20.15
N PHE A 645 -39.57 2.09 -19.59
CA PHE A 645 -40.88 1.59 -19.99
C PHE A 645 -41.99 2.64 -19.79
N PHE A 646 -42.01 3.34 -18.65
CA PHE A 646 -42.97 4.44 -18.45
C PHE A 646 -42.76 5.62 -19.40
N LEU A 647 -41.53 5.92 -19.81
CA LEU A 647 -41.26 6.96 -20.82
C LEU A 647 -41.75 6.52 -22.20
N TRP A 648 -41.56 5.25 -22.54
CA TRP A 648 -42.10 4.67 -23.77
C TRP A 648 -43.63 4.72 -23.79
N LEU A 649 -44.31 4.35 -22.70
CA LEU A 649 -45.76 4.48 -22.56
C LEU A 649 -46.26 5.93 -22.67
N LYS A 650 -45.44 6.92 -22.28
CA LYS A 650 -45.74 8.35 -22.44
C LYS A 650 -45.51 8.87 -23.87
N GLY A 651 -45.12 8.00 -24.81
CA GLY A 651 -44.88 8.34 -26.22
C GLY A 651 -43.55 9.05 -26.47
N CYS A 652 -42.55 8.89 -25.59
CA CYS A 652 -41.22 9.44 -25.82
C CYS A 652 -40.49 8.65 -26.93
N PHE A 653 -39.91 9.36 -27.89
CA PHE A 653 -39.05 8.76 -28.92
C PHE A 653 -37.74 8.26 -28.30
N VAL A 654 -37.25 7.14 -28.84
CA VAL A 654 -35.92 6.59 -28.56
C VAL A 654 -34.97 7.05 -29.66
N TYR A 655 -33.93 7.77 -29.25
CA TYR A 655 -32.82 8.21 -30.08
C TYR A 655 -31.68 7.20 -29.95
N THR A 656 -31.11 6.80 -31.08
CA THR A 656 -29.84 6.07 -31.14
C THR A 656 -28.67 7.03 -30.89
N ASN A 657 -27.54 6.51 -30.42
CA ASN A 657 -26.36 7.35 -30.20
C ASN A 657 -25.86 7.88 -31.56
N ALA A 658 -25.71 9.20 -31.67
CA ALA A 658 -25.36 9.90 -32.91
C ALA A 658 -23.92 9.64 -33.41
N THR A 659 -23.21 8.67 -32.82
CA THR A 659 -21.89 8.22 -33.28
C THR A 659 -21.95 7.16 -34.38
N ASN A 660 -23.15 6.77 -34.85
CA ASN A 660 -23.31 5.96 -36.05
C ASN A 660 -24.46 6.53 -36.93
N PRO A 661 -24.16 7.20 -38.08
CA PRO A 661 -25.17 7.95 -38.85
C PRO A 661 -26.30 7.11 -39.49
N ASP A 662 -26.17 5.78 -39.57
CA ASP A 662 -26.96 4.98 -40.52
C ASP A 662 -27.99 4.03 -39.90
N VAL A 663 -28.74 4.42 -38.86
CA VAL A 663 -29.97 3.68 -38.50
C VAL A 663 -31.06 4.61 -37.96
N ARG A 664 -31.98 5.03 -38.85
CA ARG A 664 -33.33 5.46 -38.46
C ARG A 664 -34.24 4.22 -38.47
N THR A 665 -34.40 3.53 -37.36
CA THR A 665 -35.48 2.53 -37.22
C THR A 665 -36.70 3.18 -36.61
N SER A 666 -37.73 3.38 -37.42
CA SER A 666 -39.08 3.66 -36.94
C SER A 666 -39.65 2.40 -36.30
N LEU A 667 -39.76 2.38 -34.98
CA LEU A 667 -40.62 1.41 -34.29
C LEU A 667 -41.99 2.06 -34.10
N ARG A 668 -42.92 1.71 -34.98
CA ARG A 668 -44.37 1.82 -34.79
C ARG A 668 -44.97 0.45 -35.14
N PRO A 669 -46.09 0.13 -34.49
CA PRO A 669 -46.25 -0.92 -33.48
C PRO A 669 -45.94 -2.33 -33.94
#